data_AF-A0A0L1KTA7-F1
#
_entry.id   AF-A0A0L1KTA7-F1
#
_cell.length_a   1.000
_cell.length_b   1.000
_cell.length_c   1.000
_cell.angle_alpha   90.00
_cell.angle_beta   90.00
_cell.angle_gamma   90.00
#
_symmetry.space_group_name_H-M   'P 1'
#
loop_
_entity.id
_entity.type
_entity.pdbx_description
1 polymer ?
#
loop_
_entity_poly.entity_id
_entity_poly.type
_entity_poly.pdbx_seq_one_letter_code
_entity_poly.pdbx_strand_id
1 'polypeptide(L)'
;MGEPAGSSQPENEMYKFWEASEDVPLGLLGNRNEIKWSTLAHNGVLFPPEYEPHGIPILYDGTPFAMTAEEEEVATMFAVMRKFEYYTNRVFRKNFFREWTNILNKRPENPIKDLNRCNFDAIYSHFESKRVERLAKTREEKKAAKEEKDRQELPYKYCIWDGRKELVGNFRVEPPGLFRGRGQHPRMGCLKTRIRPADVIINCGRDSVVPSPPAGHQWKDVVHNQNVVWLACWRDPISGTMKAVFPSVLSSVRACADQVKYEKARSLSGMISSIREAYTADFGSTDKEIQQRAVCMYFIDKLALRVGGDKELDAEADTVGCTSLRVEHIKLHPPQSMELDFLGKDSIRYVNTIPVLPRVFSLLSSFIEGKAPTGDLFDRMNPSKINKYLKSFMDGLTAKVFRTFNASQCLDEEVWENNVCSEEMSIAEKVAYFNAANTKVAVLCNHQRTTVEANFEQKMASLDEKEENLRQDVERLERYQTLWKKASTDAKKRDIIKQWNAEEDKIQLNWLANYGLPAEKAQYKKEVKQRLATVPRLPTAKKTTAPKSKGAVKKKSKSPKTSQRKAPQKKHTRGKATAQMKAAKVSKPATPSSNASNKKTAVDSKKPAGKIVVKRKTPKTNKPTPAKKRTSTSQTGRIQIKRRKHG
;
A
#
# COMPACT_ATOMS: atom_id res chain seq x y z
N MET A 1 38.74 -7.57 22.07
CA MET A 1 38.05 -7.75 23.36
C MET A 1 38.49 -6.63 24.28
N GLY A 2 37.53 -5.98 24.94
CA GLY A 2 37.72 -4.78 25.76
C GLY A 2 36.45 -3.93 25.67
N GLU A 3 35.38 -4.36 26.35
CA GLU A 3 34.17 -3.54 26.50
C GLU A 3 34.44 -2.36 27.43
N PRO A 4 34.08 -1.12 27.07
CA PRO A 4 34.00 -0.04 28.04
C PRO A 4 32.69 -0.17 28.82
N ALA A 5 32.82 -0.22 30.15
CA ALA A 5 31.71 -0.21 31.10
C ALA A 5 31.02 1.18 31.10
N GLY A 6 29.68 1.22 31.00
CA GLY A 6 28.94 2.47 31.23
C GLY A 6 27.48 2.46 30.78
N SER A 7 26.59 2.19 31.73
CA SER A 7 25.11 2.35 31.70
C SER A 7 24.31 1.28 30.94
N SER A 8 23.82 0.31 31.70
CA SER A 8 22.72 -0.57 31.33
C SER A 8 21.42 0.24 31.26
N GLN A 9 21.17 0.94 30.16
CA GLN A 9 19.80 1.31 29.81
C GLN A 9 19.07 0.03 29.36
N PRO A 10 17.82 -0.22 29.79
CA PRO A 10 17.07 -1.39 29.35
C PRO A 10 16.96 -1.35 27.82
N GLU A 11 17.48 -2.38 27.16
CA GLU A 11 17.65 -2.52 25.70
C GLU A 11 16.33 -2.54 24.89
N ASN A 12 15.22 -2.10 25.49
CA ASN A 12 13.86 -2.23 24.93
C ASN A 12 12.90 -1.09 25.28
N GLU A 13 13.34 -0.01 25.93
CA GLU A 13 12.46 1.15 26.12
C GLU A 13 12.44 1.97 24.82
N MET A 14 11.34 1.86 24.07
CA MET A 14 11.10 2.63 22.85
C MET A 14 11.24 4.12 23.18
N TYR A 15 12.21 4.80 22.59
CA TYR A 15 12.39 6.23 22.76
C TYR A 15 11.14 6.98 22.27
N LYS A 16 10.42 7.58 23.21
CA LYS A 16 9.19 8.32 22.94
C LYS A 16 9.51 9.77 22.65
N PHE A 17 9.96 10.04 21.43
CA PHE A 17 10.33 11.39 21.02
C PHE A 17 9.20 12.44 21.21
N TRP A 18 7.94 12.00 21.24
CA TRP A 18 6.76 12.86 21.46
C TRP A 18 6.50 13.22 22.93
N GLU A 19 7.14 12.55 23.89
CA GLU A 19 7.08 12.89 25.33
C GLU A 19 8.28 13.72 25.79
N ALA A 20 9.31 13.85 24.96
CA ALA A 20 10.49 14.66 25.29
C ALA A 20 10.09 16.15 25.38
N SER A 21 10.36 16.77 26.53
CA SER A 21 10.02 18.16 26.85
C SER A 21 11.00 19.18 26.25
N GLU A 22 12.04 18.72 25.56
CA GLU A 22 13.05 19.56 24.91
C GLU A 22 12.93 19.44 23.39
N ASP A 23 13.10 20.59 22.75
CA ASP A 23 13.03 20.84 21.31
C ASP A 23 13.16 19.57 20.46
N VAL A 24 12.02 19.08 19.98
CA VAL A 24 11.96 18.35 18.71
C VAL A 24 12.85 19.17 17.78
N PRO A 25 14.03 18.69 17.33
CA PRO A 25 15.01 19.59 16.75
C PRO A 25 14.32 20.28 15.59
N LEU A 26 13.99 21.57 15.74
CA LEU A 26 13.34 22.35 14.70
C LEU A 26 14.21 22.30 13.43
N GLY A 27 15.52 22.09 13.62
CA GLY A 27 16.49 21.63 12.64
C GLY A 27 16.01 20.50 11.74
N LEU A 28 15.38 19.44 12.21
CA LEU A 28 14.93 18.32 11.35
C LEU A 28 13.93 18.74 10.26
N LEU A 29 13.31 19.92 10.38
CA LEU A 29 12.23 20.42 9.52
C LEU A 29 12.42 21.86 9.03
N GLY A 30 13.35 22.61 9.61
CA GLY A 30 13.65 24.01 9.34
C GLY A 30 15.03 24.15 8.69
N ASN A 31 15.06 24.90 7.59
CA ASN A 31 16.23 25.39 6.84
C ASN A 31 17.38 24.42 6.50
N ARG A 32 17.86 24.50 5.25
CA ARG A 32 19.04 23.76 4.77
C ARG A 32 20.34 24.09 5.53
N ASN A 33 20.33 25.10 6.39
CA ASN A 33 21.51 25.59 7.09
C ASN A 33 21.53 25.22 8.59
N GLU A 34 20.48 24.56 9.09
CA GLU A 34 20.41 24.14 10.49
C GLU A 34 21.01 22.75 10.68
N ILE A 35 21.78 22.60 11.77
CA ILE A 35 22.38 21.33 12.21
C ILE A 35 21.26 20.33 12.52
N LYS A 36 21.34 19.13 11.95
CA LYS A 36 20.35 18.04 12.08
C LYS A 36 20.77 17.00 13.12
N TRP A 37 22.07 16.89 13.37
CA TRP A 37 22.69 15.94 14.28
C TRP A 37 24.04 16.47 14.74
N SER A 38 24.41 16.14 15.97
CA SER A 38 25.72 16.40 16.55
C SER A 38 26.66 15.23 16.31
N THR A 39 26.20 13.99 16.52
CA THR A 39 26.96 12.76 16.29
C THR A 39 26.19 11.80 15.39
N LEU A 40 26.90 11.15 14.46
CA LEU A 40 26.33 10.18 13.54
C LEU A 40 27.32 9.05 13.25
N ALA A 41 26.98 7.82 13.61
CA ALA A 41 27.77 6.63 13.28
C ALA A 41 26.88 5.58 12.60
N HIS A 42 27.41 4.89 11.59
CA HIS A 42 26.69 3.81 10.90
C HIS A 42 27.69 2.87 10.22
N ASN A 43 27.22 1.75 9.69
CA ASN A 43 28.08 0.74 9.04
C ASN A 43 28.04 0.83 7.50
N GLY A 44 27.81 2.02 6.93
CA GLY A 44 27.75 2.19 5.48
C GLY A 44 26.50 1.58 4.84
N VAL A 45 26.69 0.86 3.75
CA VAL A 45 25.62 0.27 2.92
C VAL A 45 25.89 -1.19 2.61
N LEU A 46 24.84 -1.98 2.40
CA LEU A 46 24.94 -3.37 1.98
C LEU A 46 24.86 -3.46 0.45
N PHE A 47 25.95 -3.87 -0.19
CA PHE A 47 25.99 -4.12 -1.63
C PHE A 47 25.24 -5.40 -2.01
N PRO A 48 24.61 -5.45 -3.20
CA PRO A 48 24.06 -6.69 -3.74
C PRO A 48 25.20 -7.70 -3.99
N PRO A 49 24.92 -9.02 -3.91
CA PRO A 49 25.90 -10.05 -4.28
C PRO A 49 26.45 -9.84 -5.68
N GLU A 50 27.71 -10.22 -5.91
CA GLU A 50 28.29 -10.28 -7.25
C GLU A 50 27.50 -11.25 -8.14
N TYR A 51 27.58 -11.03 -9.45
CA TYR A 51 26.92 -11.91 -10.40
C TYR A 51 27.60 -13.29 -10.40
N GLU A 52 26.80 -14.35 -10.36
CA GLU A 52 27.24 -15.73 -10.51
C GLU A 52 26.90 -16.21 -11.92
N PRO A 53 27.87 -16.30 -12.84
CA PRO A 53 27.63 -16.75 -14.20
C PRO A 53 27.11 -18.19 -14.22
N HIS A 54 26.14 -18.46 -15.09
CA HIS A 54 25.59 -19.79 -15.27
C HIS A 54 26.11 -20.52 -16.51
N GLY A 55 26.79 -19.83 -17.43
CA GLY A 55 27.40 -20.41 -18.62
C GLY A 55 26.41 -20.92 -19.67
N ILE A 56 25.12 -20.64 -19.51
CA ILE A 56 24.07 -21.05 -20.46
C ILE A 56 24.08 -20.10 -21.66
N PRO A 57 24.40 -20.59 -22.87
CA PRO A 57 24.41 -19.75 -24.06
C PRO A 57 23.00 -19.34 -24.48
N ILE A 58 22.89 -18.24 -25.20
CA ILE A 58 21.70 -17.95 -26.02
C ILE A 58 21.88 -18.60 -27.40
N LEU A 59 20.80 -18.69 -28.19
CA LEU A 59 20.93 -18.97 -29.61
C LEU A 59 20.79 -17.66 -30.40
N TYR A 60 21.72 -17.40 -31.30
CA TYR A 60 21.60 -16.34 -32.30
C TYR A 60 21.53 -17.01 -33.67
N ASP A 61 20.41 -16.84 -34.39
CA ASP A 61 20.14 -17.58 -35.64
C ASP A 61 20.24 -19.09 -35.51
N GLY A 62 19.77 -19.62 -34.37
CA GLY A 62 19.89 -21.04 -34.06
C GLY A 62 21.29 -21.51 -33.70
N THR A 63 22.32 -20.65 -33.80
CA THR A 63 23.70 -20.98 -33.43
C THR A 63 23.95 -20.58 -31.97
N PRO A 64 24.53 -21.47 -31.13
CA PRO A 64 24.90 -21.13 -29.77
C PRO A 64 25.90 -19.97 -29.71
N PHE A 65 25.60 -18.99 -28.85
CA PHE A 65 26.46 -17.84 -28.59
C PHE A 65 26.84 -17.79 -27.11
N ALA A 66 28.12 -18.03 -26.85
CA ALA A 66 28.70 -17.90 -25.52
C ALA A 66 28.95 -16.42 -25.17
N MET A 67 28.72 -16.09 -23.90
CA MET A 67 28.82 -14.75 -23.36
C MET A 67 29.84 -14.71 -22.23
N THR A 68 30.51 -13.57 -22.10
CA THR A 68 31.24 -13.21 -20.88
C THR A 68 30.26 -12.99 -19.72
N ALA A 69 30.77 -12.96 -18.49
CA ALA A 69 29.94 -12.71 -17.31
C ALA A 69 29.14 -11.39 -17.39
N GLU A 70 29.74 -10.31 -17.91
CA GLU A 70 29.08 -9.00 -18.03
C GLU A 70 27.94 -9.02 -19.07
N GLU A 71 28.17 -9.68 -20.21
CA GLU A 71 27.16 -9.82 -21.26
C GLU A 71 26.03 -10.77 -20.83
N GLU A 72 26.37 -11.84 -20.12
CA GLU A 72 25.44 -12.84 -19.60
C GLU A 72 24.53 -12.26 -18.52
N GLU A 73 25.05 -11.43 -17.60
CA GLU A 73 24.27 -10.76 -16.56
C GLU A 73 23.14 -9.93 -17.20
N VAL A 74 23.47 -9.13 -18.22
CA VAL A 74 22.51 -8.24 -18.89
C VAL A 74 21.53 -9.01 -19.78
N ALA A 75 22.00 -10.03 -20.50
CA ALA A 75 21.12 -10.94 -21.26
C ALA A 75 20.10 -11.63 -20.33
N THR A 76 20.56 -12.07 -19.16
CA THR A 76 19.74 -12.70 -18.13
C THR A 76 18.67 -11.75 -17.60
N MET A 77 18.99 -10.48 -17.34
CA MET A 77 18.01 -9.47 -16.90
C MET A 77 16.84 -9.35 -17.89
N PHE A 78 17.11 -9.44 -19.19
CA PHE A 78 16.07 -9.42 -20.22
C PHE A 78 15.32 -10.75 -20.32
N ALA A 79 16.03 -11.87 -20.32
CA ALA A 79 15.46 -13.23 -20.44
C ALA A 79 14.39 -13.50 -19.37
N VAL A 80 14.68 -13.18 -18.11
CA VAL A 80 13.74 -13.42 -16.99
C VAL A 80 12.49 -12.55 -17.03
N MET A 81 12.48 -11.52 -17.89
CA MET A 81 11.34 -10.64 -18.07
C MET A 81 10.31 -11.17 -19.07
N ARG A 82 10.48 -12.37 -19.65
CA ARG A 82 9.62 -12.94 -20.71
C ARG A 82 8.10 -12.86 -20.45
N LYS A 83 7.66 -13.07 -19.20
CA LYS A 83 6.24 -13.02 -18.81
C LYS A 83 5.71 -11.62 -18.47
N PHE A 84 6.55 -10.58 -18.53
CA PHE A 84 6.18 -9.20 -18.22
C PHE A 84 5.87 -8.43 -19.50
N GLU A 85 4.90 -7.51 -19.44
CA GLU A 85 4.50 -6.65 -20.57
C GLU A 85 5.66 -5.84 -21.17
N TYR A 86 6.69 -5.55 -20.37
CA TYR A 86 7.90 -4.88 -20.84
C TYR A 86 8.67 -5.66 -21.91
N TYR A 87 8.59 -7.00 -21.93
CA TYR A 87 9.38 -7.84 -22.83
C TYR A 87 9.02 -7.63 -24.31
N THR A 88 7.76 -7.30 -24.59
CA THR A 88 7.23 -7.02 -25.93
C THR A 88 7.19 -5.53 -26.25
N ASN A 89 7.44 -4.65 -25.26
CA ASN A 89 7.42 -3.21 -25.47
C ASN A 89 8.58 -2.76 -26.39
N ARG A 90 8.24 -2.03 -27.46
CA ARG A 90 9.22 -1.57 -28.48
C ARG A 90 10.33 -0.68 -27.91
N VAL A 91 9.99 0.28 -27.05
CA VAL A 91 10.97 1.20 -26.44
C VAL A 91 11.88 0.44 -25.49
N PHE A 92 11.31 -0.45 -24.67
CA PHE A 92 12.05 -1.30 -23.76
C PHE A 92 13.07 -2.19 -24.48
N ARG A 93 12.61 -2.91 -25.51
CA ARG A 93 13.46 -3.78 -26.36
C ARG A 93 14.57 -2.99 -27.04
N LYS A 94 14.25 -1.82 -27.62
CA LYS A 94 15.22 -0.95 -28.30
C LYS A 94 16.32 -0.48 -27.34
N ASN A 95 15.93 0.02 -26.17
CA ASN A 95 16.89 0.50 -25.18
C ASN A 95 17.73 -0.64 -24.62
N PHE A 96 17.11 -1.77 -24.24
CA PHE A 96 17.85 -2.96 -23.81
C PHE A 96 18.91 -3.37 -24.84
N PHE A 97 18.50 -3.48 -26.10
CA PHE A 97 19.40 -3.94 -27.15
C PHE A 97 20.56 -2.98 -27.38
N ARG A 98 20.32 -1.67 -27.32
CA ARG A 98 21.38 -0.65 -27.37
C ARG A 98 22.40 -0.86 -26.25
N GLU A 99 21.94 -0.95 -25.01
CA GLU A 99 22.83 -1.07 -23.84
C GLU A 99 23.60 -2.39 -23.85
N TRP A 100 22.95 -3.49 -24.21
CA TRP A 100 23.61 -4.78 -24.33
C TRP A 100 24.61 -4.81 -25.49
N THR A 101 24.29 -4.18 -26.62
CA THR A 101 25.23 -4.02 -27.75
C THR A 101 26.47 -3.21 -27.36
N ASN A 102 26.33 -2.17 -26.54
CA ASN A 102 27.48 -1.40 -26.04
C ASN A 102 28.46 -2.28 -25.25
N ILE A 103 27.94 -3.25 -24.49
CA ILE A 103 28.76 -4.22 -23.76
C ILE A 103 29.38 -5.23 -24.73
N LEU A 104 28.57 -5.81 -25.62
CA LEU A 104 29.03 -6.77 -26.61
C LEU A 104 30.14 -6.18 -27.51
N ASN A 105 30.06 -4.90 -27.87
CA ASN A 105 31.06 -4.23 -28.71
C ASN A 105 32.42 -4.02 -28.02
N LYS A 106 32.57 -4.33 -26.73
CA LYS A 106 33.89 -4.36 -26.08
C LYS A 106 34.76 -5.53 -26.57
N ARG A 107 34.13 -6.56 -27.14
CA ARG A 107 34.84 -7.68 -27.76
C ARG A 107 35.33 -7.28 -29.17
N PRO A 108 36.37 -7.94 -29.72
CA PRO A 108 36.88 -7.62 -31.06
C PRO A 108 35.82 -7.76 -32.18
N GLU A 109 34.96 -8.77 -32.10
CA GLU A 109 33.92 -9.03 -33.09
C GLU A 109 32.57 -9.35 -32.42
N ASN A 110 31.56 -8.51 -32.66
CA ASN A 110 30.18 -8.73 -32.16
C ASN A 110 29.26 -9.25 -33.28
N PRO A 111 28.88 -10.54 -33.28
CA PRO A 111 27.99 -11.13 -34.28
C PRO A 111 26.51 -10.77 -34.07
N ILE A 112 26.13 -10.30 -32.89
CA ILE A 112 24.74 -10.01 -32.53
C ILE A 112 24.33 -8.65 -33.10
N LYS A 113 23.51 -8.64 -34.16
CA LYS A 113 23.05 -7.42 -34.85
C LYS A 113 21.55 -7.16 -34.76
N ASP A 114 20.75 -8.18 -34.46
CA ASP A 114 19.30 -8.06 -34.30
C ASP A 114 18.79 -8.84 -33.09
N LEU A 115 18.10 -8.15 -32.19
CA LEU A 115 17.47 -8.74 -31.01
C LEU A 115 16.44 -9.82 -31.37
N ASN A 116 15.75 -9.70 -32.50
CA ASN A 116 14.71 -10.67 -32.89
C ASN A 116 15.29 -12.02 -33.31
N ARG A 117 16.58 -12.06 -33.66
CA ARG A 117 17.32 -13.28 -33.99
C ARG A 117 17.91 -13.96 -32.75
N CYS A 118 17.80 -13.32 -31.57
CA CYS A 118 18.24 -13.85 -30.29
C CYS A 118 17.14 -14.68 -29.61
N ASN A 119 17.48 -15.88 -29.16
CA ASN A 119 16.61 -16.76 -28.39
C ASN A 119 17.18 -16.94 -26.97
N PHE A 120 16.40 -16.47 -25.98
CA PHE A 120 16.76 -16.48 -24.55
C PHE A 120 16.08 -17.62 -23.77
N ASP A 121 15.45 -18.59 -24.45
CA ASP A 121 14.57 -19.59 -23.83
C ASP A 121 15.31 -20.52 -22.88
N ALA A 122 16.56 -20.86 -23.17
CA ALA A 122 17.39 -21.70 -22.30
C ALA A 122 17.65 -21.01 -20.95
N ILE A 123 18.05 -19.73 -20.98
CA ILE A 123 18.24 -18.91 -19.77
C ILE A 123 16.91 -18.77 -19.01
N TYR A 124 15.82 -18.46 -19.72
CA TYR A 124 14.51 -18.32 -19.10
C TYR A 124 14.06 -19.60 -18.36
N SER A 125 14.22 -20.75 -19.01
CA SER A 125 13.83 -22.06 -18.46
C SER A 125 14.63 -22.40 -17.21
N HIS A 126 15.94 -22.14 -17.21
CA HIS A 126 16.80 -22.30 -16.04
C HIS A 126 16.31 -21.50 -14.83
N PHE A 127 15.96 -20.22 -15.03
CA PHE A 127 15.47 -19.37 -13.94
C PHE A 127 14.07 -19.75 -13.45
N GLU A 128 13.21 -20.26 -14.33
CA GLU A 128 11.92 -20.82 -13.90
C GLU A 128 12.13 -22.10 -13.05
N SER A 129 13.07 -22.97 -13.41
CA SER A 129 13.44 -24.14 -12.59
C SER A 129 13.99 -23.72 -11.22
N LYS A 130 14.95 -22.80 -11.17
CA LYS A 130 15.46 -22.23 -9.90
C LYS A 130 14.35 -21.59 -9.05
N ARG A 131 13.37 -20.95 -9.68
CA ARG A 131 12.19 -20.40 -8.99
C ARG A 131 11.34 -21.51 -8.38
N VAL A 132 11.08 -22.60 -9.11
CA VAL A 132 10.33 -23.77 -8.61
C VAL A 132 11.07 -24.42 -7.45
N GLU A 133 12.37 -24.67 -7.57
CA GLU A 133 13.22 -25.21 -6.49
C GLU A 133 13.16 -24.33 -5.24
N ARG A 134 13.32 -23.00 -5.39
CA ARG A 134 13.24 -22.06 -4.26
C ARG A 134 11.88 -22.10 -3.56
N LEU A 135 10.80 -22.27 -4.32
CA LEU A 135 9.45 -22.38 -3.76
C LEU A 135 9.23 -23.73 -3.07
N ALA A 136 9.86 -24.80 -3.57
CA ALA A 136 9.78 -26.15 -3.03
C ALA A 136 10.59 -26.35 -1.73
N LYS A 137 11.53 -25.46 -1.40
CA LYS A 137 12.30 -25.50 -0.14
C LYS A 137 11.42 -25.70 1.10
N THR A 138 11.92 -26.47 2.05
CA THR A 138 11.23 -26.77 3.31
C THR A 138 11.08 -25.53 4.19
N ARG A 139 10.25 -25.61 5.23
CA ARG A 139 10.07 -24.50 6.18
C ARG A 139 11.37 -24.24 6.94
N GLU A 140 12.09 -25.30 7.27
CA GLU A 140 13.36 -25.30 8.00
C GLU A 140 14.47 -24.64 7.17
N GLU A 141 14.62 -25.02 5.90
CA GLU A 141 15.58 -24.39 4.97
C GLU A 141 15.29 -22.91 4.76
N LYS A 142 14.01 -22.54 4.59
CA LYS A 142 13.58 -21.15 4.47
C LYS A 142 13.87 -20.35 5.74
N LYS A 143 13.76 -20.96 6.94
CA LYS A 143 14.08 -20.33 8.22
C LYS A 143 15.59 -20.10 8.36
N ALA A 144 16.41 -21.13 8.10
CA ALA A 144 17.86 -21.03 8.17
C ALA A 144 18.42 -19.97 7.20
N ALA A 145 17.94 -19.96 5.94
CA ALA A 145 18.34 -18.94 4.96
C ALA A 145 17.92 -17.51 5.36
N LYS A 146 16.79 -17.37 6.06
CA LYS A 146 16.35 -16.09 6.60
C LYS A 146 17.21 -15.63 7.76
N GLU A 147 17.55 -16.51 8.69
CA GLU A 147 18.40 -16.21 9.85
C GLU A 147 19.80 -15.77 9.41
N GLU A 148 20.38 -16.46 8.43
CA GLU A 148 21.67 -16.09 7.85
C GLU A 148 21.62 -14.71 7.20
N LYS A 149 20.58 -14.46 6.40
CA LYS A 149 20.36 -13.15 5.79
C LYS A 149 20.17 -12.04 6.84
N ASP A 150 19.36 -12.31 7.88
CA ASP A 150 19.12 -11.34 8.94
C ASP A 150 20.38 -11.03 9.74
N ARG A 151 21.27 -12.02 9.94
CA ARG A 151 22.59 -11.86 10.56
C ARG A 151 23.52 -10.98 9.72
N GLN A 152 23.60 -11.22 8.41
CA GLN A 152 24.43 -10.41 7.50
C GLN A 152 23.93 -8.97 7.39
N GLU A 153 22.62 -8.75 7.47
CA GLU A 153 22.02 -7.42 7.39
C GLU A 153 22.05 -6.65 8.72
N LEU A 154 22.19 -7.34 9.85
CA LEU A 154 22.09 -6.76 11.19
C LEU A 154 22.99 -5.52 11.39
N PRO A 155 24.26 -5.50 10.94
CA PRO A 155 25.12 -4.33 11.09
C PRO A 155 24.59 -3.08 10.37
N TYR A 156 23.88 -3.25 9.25
CA TYR A 156 23.41 -2.15 8.40
C TYR A 156 22.00 -1.67 8.77
N LYS A 157 21.28 -2.44 9.60
CA LYS A 157 19.89 -2.12 10.01
C LYS A 157 19.81 -0.93 10.97
N TYR A 158 20.92 -0.52 11.58
CA TYR A 158 20.95 0.51 12.60
C TYR A 158 22.06 1.54 12.35
N CYS A 159 21.81 2.76 12.81
CA CYS A 159 22.79 3.82 12.98
C CYS A 159 22.70 4.36 14.41
N ILE A 160 23.75 5.05 14.86
CA ILE A 160 23.76 5.80 16.11
C ILE A 160 23.63 7.27 15.75
N TRP A 161 22.50 7.87 16.10
CA TRP A 161 22.14 9.26 15.85
C TRP A 161 22.03 9.99 17.18
N ASP A 162 22.95 10.91 17.47
CA ASP A 162 23.00 11.62 18.76
C ASP A 162 22.98 10.67 19.96
N GLY A 163 23.82 9.63 19.89
CA GLY A 163 23.91 8.58 20.91
C GLY A 163 22.76 7.56 20.91
N ARG A 164 21.70 7.77 20.12
CA ARG A 164 20.53 6.86 20.06
C ARG A 164 20.64 5.87 18.91
N LYS A 165 20.27 4.62 19.17
CA LYS A 165 20.19 3.56 18.16
C LYS A 165 18.91 3.72 17.34
N GLU A 166 19.05 4.13 16.08
CA GLU A 166 17.95 4.38 15.15
C GLU A 166 17.97 3.38 13.99
N LEU A 167 16.78 2.95 13.55
CA LEU A 167 16.65 2.06 12.39
C LEU A 167 17.02 2.79 11.10
N VAL A 168 17.72 2.10 10.19
CA VAL A 168 18.02 2.57 8.83
C VAL A 168 17.00 2.00 7.84
N GLY A 169 16.52 2.82 6.91
CA GLY A 169 15.48 2.43 5.96
C GLY A 169 16.01 1.58 4.79
N ASN A 170 16.67 2.24 3.85
CA ASN A 170 17.08 1.69 2.55
C ASN A 170 18.59 1.43 2.47
N PHE A 171 19.17 0.77 3.47
CA PHE A 171 20.62 0.47 3.54
C PHE A 171 21.13 -0.48 2.44
N ARG A 172 20.24 -1.21 1.75
CA ARG A 172 20.62 -2.08 0.63
C ARG A 172 20.77 -1.25 -0.63
N VAL A 173 21.95 -1.31 -1.23
CA VAL A 173 22.20 -0.74 -2.55
C VAL A 173 21.35 -1.51 -3.57
N GLU A 174 20.68 -0.78 -4.45
CA GLU A 174 19.79 -1.39 -5.43
C GLU A 174 20.62 -2.23 -6.43
N PRO A 175 20.23 -3.49 -6.72
CA PRO A 175 20.94 -4.33 -7.67
C PRO A 175 20.90 -3.74 -9.10
N PRO A 176 21.84 -4.13 -9.97
CA PRO A 176 21.76 -3.81 -11.38
C PRO A 176 20.50 -4.45 -11.99
N GLY A 177 20.01 -3.88 -13.08
CA GLY A 177 18.79 -4.36 -13.73
C GLY A 177 18.37 -3.49 -14.90
N LEU A 178 17.32 -3.90 -15.60
CA LEU A 178 16.71 -3.05 -16.63
C LEU A 178 15.72 -2.07 -16.00
N PHE A 179 15.81 -0.80 -16.38
CA PHE A 179 14.97 0.26 -15.83
C PHE A 179 13.51 0.06 -16.26
N ARG A 180 12.63 -0.09 -15.27
CA ARG A 180 11.19 -0.32 -15.48
C ARG A 180 10.42 0.98 -15.22
N GLY A 181 10.65 1.96 -16.08
CA GLY A 181 9.92 3.23 -16.06
C GLY A 181 8.41 3.00 -16.15
N ARG A 182 7.63 3.82 -15.44
CA ARG A 182 6.16 3.74 -15.43
C ARG A 182 5.57 4.47 -16.63
N GLY A 183 4.41 4.02 -17.12
CA GLY A 183 3.78 4.58 -18.31
C GLY A 183 4.67 4.46 -19.55
N GLN A 184 4.57 5.44 -20.46
CA GLN A 184 5.37 5.49 -21.70
C GLN A 184 6.74 6.14 -21.46
N HIS A 185 7.49 5.65 -20.48
CA HIS A 185 8.79 6.23 -20.10
C HIS A 185 9.86 6.01 -21.19
N PRO A 186 10.52 7.07 -21.73
CA PRO A 186 11.43 6.95 -22.87
C PRO A 186 12.69 6.13 -22.54
N ARG A 187 13.16 6.17 -21.29
CA ARG A 187 14.31 5.38 -20.80
C ARG A 187 14.01 3.95 -20.33
N MET A 188 12.76 3.45 -20.45
CA MET A 188 12.48 2.07 -20.03
C MET A 188 13.34 1.07 -20.81
N GLY A 189 13.85 0.03 -20.16
CA GLY A 189 14.75 -0.96 -20.76
C GLY A 189 16.23 -0.55 -20.77
N CYS A 190 16.58 0.69 -20.42
CA CYS A 190 17.98 1.07 -20.22
C CYS A 190 18.59 0.27 -19.06
N LEU A 191 19.88 -0.05 -19.17
CA LEU A 191 20.63 -0.76 -18.15
C LEU A 191 20.92 0.18 -16.99
N LYS A 192 20.41 -0.18 -15.81
CA LYS A 192 20.82 0.41 -14.56
C LYS A 192 22.03 -0.35 -14.07
N THR A 193 23.19 0.26 -14.21
CA THR A 193 24.48 -0.34 -13.88
C THR A 193 24.62 -0.60 -12.39
N ARG A 194 25.53 -1.51 -12.06
CA ARG A 194 25.85 -1.87 -10.68
C ARG A 194 26.59 -0.71 -10.01
N ILE A 195 26.08 -0.26 -8.87
CA ILE A 195 26.74 0.74 -8.03
C ILE A 195 27.92 0.09 -7.31
N ARG A 196 29.11 0.67 -7.46
CA ARG A 196 30.34 0.23 -6.81
C ARG A 196 30.67 1.11 -5.59
N PRO A 197 31.55 0.68 -4.68
CA PRO A 197 31.99 1.53 -3.57
C PRO A 197 32.53 2.90 -4.01
N ALA A 198 33.22 2.94 -5.17
CA ALA A 198 33.74 4.17 -5.78
C ALA A 198 32.65 5.14 -6.29
N ASP A 199 31.38 4.74 -6.28
CA ASP A 199 30.23 5.61 -6.62
C ASP A 199 29.55 6.18 -5.36
N VAL A 200 29.85 5.63 -4.18
CA VAL A 200 29.14 5.91 -2.93
C VAL A 200 29.89 6.93 -2.09
N ILE A 201 29.18 7.99 -1.70
CA ILE A 201 29.61 9.00 -0.75
C ILE A 201 29.02 8.66 0.63
N ILE A 202 29.85 8.58 1.65
CA ILE A 202 29.46 8.32 3.04
C ILE A 202 29.31 9.65 3.79
N ASN A 203 28.29 9.79 4.64
CA ASN A 203 28.12 10.92 5.54
C ASN A 203 28.00 10.46 6.99
N CYS A 204 29.00 10.80 7.81
CA CYS A 204 29.10 10.40 9.21
C CYS A 204 29.66 11.52 10.07
N GLY A 205 29.70 11.36 11.39
CA GLY A 205 30.30 12.34 12.30
C GLY A 205 31.83 12.37 12.17
N ARG A 206 32.43 13.55 12.39
CA ARG A 206 33.90 13.72 12.32
C ARG A 206 34.64 12.80 13.28
N ASP A 207 34.07 12.62 14.48
CA ASP A 207 34.64 11.79 15.54
C ASP A 207 34.11 10.34 15.51
N SER A 208 33.31 9.99 14.50
CA SER A 208 32.76 8.63 14.36
C SER A 208 33.72 7.74 13.58
N VAL A 209 33.66 6.43 13.85
CA VAL A 209 34.37 5.44 13.02
C VAL A 209 33.75 5.43 11.62
N VAL A 210 34.56 5.82 10.63
CA VAL A 210 34.15 5.76 9.22
C VAL A 210 33.91 4.29 8.83
N PRO A 211 32.77 3.94 8.22
CA PRO A 211 32.53 2.59 7.73
C PRO A 211 33.62 2.15 6.74
N SER A 212 34.20 0.97 6.92
CA SER A 212 35.17 0.44 5.96
C SER A 212 34.48 0.01 4.66
N PRO A 213 35.03 0.35 3.48
CA PRO A 213 34.56 -0.20 2.21
C PRO A 213 34.85 -1.71 2.12
N PRO A 214 34.18 -2.44 1.22
CA PRO A 214 34.56 -3.82 0.89
C PRO A 214 36.05 -3.93 0.54
N ALA A 215 36.66 -5.08 0.87
CA ALA A 215 38.09 -5.29 0.67
C ALA A 215 38.53 -5.01 -0.77
N GLY A 216 39.65 -4.28 -0.93
CA GLY A 216 40.18 -3.88 -2.24
C GLY A 216 39.48 -2.67 -2.88
N HIS A 217 38.49 -2.07 -2.22
CA HIS A 217 37.79 -0.89 -2.71
C HIS A 217 37.97 0.33 -1.82
N GLN A 218 37.60 1.50 -2.36
CA GLN A 218 37.54 2.77 -1.64
C GLN A 218 36.19 3.43 -1.89
N TRP A 219 35.73 4.23 -0.93
CA TRP A 219 34.55 5.08 -1.12
C TRP A 219 34.85 6.18 -2.13
N LYS A 220 33.80 6.71 -2.77
CA LYS A 220 33.93 7.90 -3.61
C LYS A 220 34.43 9.09 -2.81
N ASP A 221 33.81 9.31 -1.65
CA ASP A 221 34.10 10.40 -0.75
C ASP A 221 33.52 10.10 0.65
N VAL A 222 34.07 10.74 1.68
CA VAL A 222 33.58 10.69 3.05
C VAL A 222 33.40 12.11 3.53
N VAL A 223 32.16 12.49 3.81
CA VAL A 223 31.79 13.83 4.24
C VAL A 223 31.20 13.83 5.65
N HIS A 224 31.16 15.02 6.26
CA HIS A 224 30.65 15.24 7.61
C HIS A 224 29.66 16.41 7.62
N ASN A 225 28.62 16.31 6.79
CA ASN A 225 27.63 17.36 6.61
C ASN A 225 26.48 17.19 7.62
N GLN A 226 26.52 17.99 8.68
CA GLN A 226 25.51 18.02 9.73
C GLN A 226 24.18 18.63 9.30
N ASN A 227 24.11 19.30 8.15
CA ASN A 227 22.90 19.99 7.68
C ASN A 227 21.96 19.07 6.88
N VAL A 228 22.34 17.80 6.70
CA VAL A 228 21.58 16.82 5.93
C VAL A 228 21.29 15.57 6.76
N VAL A 229 20.24 14.85 6.38
CA VAL A 229 19.75 13.67 7.11
C VAL A 229 20.08 12.33 6.46
N TRP A 230 20.81 12.33 5.34
CA TRP A 230 21.21 11.09 4.67
C TRP A 230 22.52 10.55 5.22
N LEU A 231 22.66 9.22 5.19
CA LEU A 231 23.81 8.46 5.71
C LEU A 231 24.81 8.11 4.61
N ALA A 232 24.30 7.82 3.42
CA ALA A 232 25.11 7.57 2.23
C ALA A 232 24.35 8.03 1.00
N CYS A 233 25.04 8.38 -0.08
CA CYS A 233 24.41 8.69 -1.35
C CYS A 233 25.27 8.30 -2.56
N TRP A 234 24.63 8.13 -3.71
CA TRP A 234 25.29 7.85 -4.99
C TRP A 234 24.46 8.45 -6.13
N ARG A 235 25.06 8.60 -7.30
CA ARG A 235 24.35 9.06 -8.50
C ARG A 235 23.62 7.89 -9.16
N ASP A 236 22.33 8.04 -9.44
CA ASP A 236 21.57 7.03 -10.18
C ASP A 236 22.01 6.99 -11.66
N PRO A 237 22.36 5.82 -12.23
CA PRO A 237 22.83 5.72 -13.61
C PRO A 237 21.77 6.09 -14.65
N ILE A 238 20.48 6.02 -14.32
CA ILE A 238 19.40 6.26 -15.27
C ILE A 238 18.97 7.72 -15.25
N SER A 239 18.66 8.28 -14.09
CA SER A 239 18.17 9.66 -13.97
C SER A 239 19.29 10.68 -13.80
N GLY A 240 20.50 10.26 -13.42
CA GLY A 240 21.58 11.16 -13.03
C GLY A 240 21.34 11.87 -11.69
N THR A 241 20.22 11.62 -11.00
CA THR A 241 19.89 12.25 -9.72
C THR A 241 20.57 11.52 -8.56
N MET A 242 20.77 12.22 -7.43
CA MET A 242 21.35 11.60 -6.24
C MET A 242 20.31 10.73 -5.52
N LYS A 243 20.64 9.45 -5.33
CA LYS A 243 19.94 8.52 -4.43
C LYS A 243 20.64 8.50 -3.08
N ALA A 244 19.86 8.45 -2.02
CA ALA A 244 20.37 8.55 -0.66
C ALA A 244 19.74 7.51 0.27
N VAL A 245 20.53 7.06 1.24
CA VAL A 245 20.12 6.20 2.35
C VAL A 245 19.71 7.09 3.51
N PHE A 246 18.52 6.82 4.05
CA PHE A 246 17.97 7.59 5.17
C PHE A 246 17.70 6.69 6.38
N PRO A 247 17.59 7.29 7.58
CA PRO A 247 16.90 6.65 8.69
C PRO A 247 15.52 6.14 8.27
N SER A 248 15.08 5.05 8.89
CA SER A 248 13.80 4.40 8.64
C SER A 248 12.64 5.33 8.97
N VAL A 249 11.49 5.14 8.34
CA VAL A 249 10.24 5.83 8.74
C VAL A 249 9.83 5.55 10.19
N LEU A 250 10.36 4.48 10.77
CA LEU A 250 10.17 4.09 12.18
C LEU A 250 11.20 4.73 13.13
N SER A 251 12.19 5.45 12.61
CA SER A 251 13.15 6.21 13.44
C SER A 251 12.50 7.46 14.02
N SER A 252 12.99 7.91 15.17
CA SER A 252 12.53 9.17 15.78
C SER A 252 12.71 10.36 14.84
N VAL A 253 13.83 10.40 14.10
CA VAL A 253 14.20 11.41 13.11
C VAL A 253 13.12 11.59 12.05
N ARG A 254 12.66 10.48 11.44
CA ARG A 254 11.64 10.53 10.38
C ARG A 254 10.23 10.72 10.94
N ALA A 255 9.94 10.17 12.11
CA ALA A 255 8.63 10.30 12.76
C ALA A 255 8.38 11.75 13.22
N CYS A 256 9.38 12.41 13.79
CA CYS A 256 9.38 13.84 14.09
C CYS A 256 9.08 14.67 12.84
N ALA A 257 9.79 14.40 11.74
CA ALA A 257 9.55 15.10 10.47
C ALA A 257 8.10 14.92 9.97
N ASP A 258 7.53 13.73 10.17
CA ASP A 258 6.15 13.45 9.78
C ASP A 258 5.12 14.14 10.69
N GLN A 259 5.38 14.23 11.99
CA GLN A 259 4.54 14.98 12.93
C GLN A 259 4.43 16.45 12.53
N VAL A 260 5.55 17.12 12.28
CA VAL A 260 5.53 18.55 11.89
C VAL A 260 4.92 18.77 10.51
N LYS A 261 5.04 17.80 9.59
CA LYS A 261 4.29 17.84 8.32
C LYS A 261 2.78 17.92 8.58
N TYR A 262 2.25 17.16 9.55
CA TYR A 262 0.84 17.25 9.93
C TYR A 262 0.51 18.51 10.74
N GLU A 263 1.40 18.98 11.62
CA GLU A 263 1.20 20.27 12.31
C GLU A 263 1.09 21.43 11.33
N LYS A 264 1.91 21.46 10.27
CA LYS A 264 1.76 22.46 9.18
C LYS A 264 0.41 22.38 8.47
N ALA A 265 -0.15 21.17 8.32
CA ALA A 265 -1.49 21.00 7.76
C ALA A 265 -2.59 21.49 8.73
N ARG A 266 -2.39 21.33 10.04
CA ARG A 266 -3.27 21.90 11.08
C ARG A 266 -3.20 23.43 11.12
N SER A 267 -2.00 24.01 11.02
CA SER A 267 -1.83 25.46 10.89
C SER A 267 -2.52 26.00 9.63
N LEU A 268 -2.41 25.29 8.50
CA LEU A 268 -3.16 25.61 7.28
C LEU A 268 -4.68 25.60 7.52
N SER A 269 -5.21 24.62 8.27
CA SER A 269 -6.63 24.56 8.62
C SER A 269 -7.13 25.85 9.29
N GLY A 270 -6.36 26.42 10.21
CA GLY A 270 -6.72 27.65 10.92
C GLY A 270 -6.79 28.91 10.04
N MET A 271 -6.22 28.88 8.83
CA MET A 271 -6.13 30.05 7.94
C MET A 271 -6.64 29.78 6.52
N ILE A 272 -7.19 28.59 6.26
CA ILE A 272 -7.62 28.17 4.93
C ILE A 272 -8.68 29.13 4.37
N SER A 273 -9.58 29.64 5.21
CA SER A 273 -10.60 30.62 4.83
C SER A 273 -9.99 31.89 4.26
N SER A 274 -8.98 32.46 4.91
CA SER A 274 -8.30 33.67 4.43
C SER A 274 -7.59 33.44 3.08
N ILE A 275 -6.98 32.26 2.88
CA ILE A 275 -6.36 31.90 1.60
C ILE A 275 -7.43 31.77 0.51
N ARG A 276 -8.58 31.17 0.84
CA ARG A 276 -9.72 31.00 -0.07
C ARG A 276 -10.33 32.32 -0.48
N GLU A 277 -10.48 33.25 0.46
CA GLU A 277 -10.92 34.63 0.18
C GLU A 277 -9.91 35.34 -0.73
N ALA A 278 -8.62 35.26 -0.42
CA ALA A 278 -7.57 35.92 -1.19
C ALA A 278 -7.54 35.45 -2.66
N TYR A 279 -7.48 34.13 -2.92
CA TYR A 279 -7.47 33.68 -4.32
C TYR A 279 -8.82 33.92 -5.01
N THR A 280 -9.94 33.98 -4.27
CA THR A 280 -11.25 34.25 -4.86
C THR A 280 -11.36 35.71 -5.29
N ALA A 281 -10.82 36.64 -4.51
CA ALA A 281 -10.68 38.04 -4.89
C ALA A 281 -9.77 38.20 -6.13
N ASP A 282 -8.68 37.45 -6.19
CA ASP A 282 -7.72 37.47 -7.31
C ASP A 282 -8.35 37.05 -8.65
N PHE A 283 -9.48 36.34 -8.67
CA PHE A 283 -10.22 36.07 -9.91
C PHE A 283 -10.69 37.35 -10.63
N GLY A 284 -10.88 38.44 -9.88
CA GLY A 284 -11.27 39.76 -10.39
C GLY A 284 -10.10 40.62 -10.85
N SER A 285 -8.85 40.18 -10.67
CA SER A 285 -7.65 40.95 -11.04
C SER A 285 -7.60 41.23 -12.54
N THR A 286 -6.94 42.31 -12.95
CA THR A 286 -6.62 42.61 -14.35
C THR A 286 -5.33 41.93 -14.82
N ASP A 287 -4.48 41.50 -13.89
CA ASP A 287 -3.24 40.80 -14.20
C ASP A 287 -3.50 39.31 -14.46
N LYS A 288 -3.19 38.86 -15.68
CA LYS A 288 -3.32 37.45 -16.10
C LYS A 288 -2.49 36.50 -15.24
N GLU A 289 -1.32 36.91 -14.76
CA GLU A 289 -0.51 36.05 -13.87
C GLU A 289 -1.22 35.81 -12.54
N ILE A 290 -1.82 36.85 -11.95
CA ILE A 290 -2.60 36.75 -10.71
C ILE A 290 -3.85 35.88 -10.93
N GLN A 291 -4.57 36.07 -12.04
CA GLN A 291 -5.73 35.24 -12.38
C GLN A 291 -5.35 33.76 -12.54
N GLN A 292 -4.26 33.45 -13.26
CA GLN A 292 -3.80 32.07 -13.44
C GLN A 292 -3.35 31.44 -12.11
N ARG A 293 -2.62 32.19 -11.28
CA ARG A 293 -2.25 31.78 -9.93
C ARG A 293 -3.48 31.42 -9.11
N ALA A 294 -4.50 32.26 -9.13
CA ALA A 294 -5.74 32.06 -8.38
C ALA A 294 -6.48 30.79 -8.81
N VAL A 295 -6.62 30.55 -10.12
CA VAL A 295 -7.25 29.33 -10.64
C VAL A 295 -6.42 28.08 -10.34
N CYS A 296 -5.09 28.16 -10.43
CA CYS A 296 -4.20 27.08 -9.97
C CYS A 296 -4.40 26.76 -8.49
N MET A 297 -4.47 27.78 -7.63
CA MET A 297 -4.72 27.61 -6.20
C MET A 297 -6.08 26.98 -5.93
N TYR A 298 -7.12 27.40 -6.66
CA TYR A 298 -8.44 26.78 -6.61
C TYR A 298 -8.41 25.29 -6.99
N PHE A 299 -7.67 24.89 -8.03
CA PHE A 299 -7.52 23.48 -8.39
C PHE A 299 -6.73 22.67 -7.35
N ILE A 300 -5.65 23.24 -6.79
CA ILE A 300 -4.88 22.59 -5.73
C ILE A 300 -5.73 22.39 -4.47
N ASP A 301 -6.50 23.40 -4.07
CA ASP A 301 -7.39 23.35 -2.90
C ASP A 301 -8.59 22.40 -3.13
N LYS A 302 -9.36 22.58 -4.20
CA LYS A 302 -10.63 21.84 -4.36
C LYS A 302 -10.47 20.42 -4.90
N LEU A 303 -9.45 20.18 -5.73
CA LEU A 303 -9.28 18.91 -6.43
C LEU A 303 -8.09 18.11 -5.92
N ALA A 304 -7.37 18.64 -4.92
CA ALA A 304 -6.16 18.05 -4.37
C ALA A 304 -5.14 17.68 -5.46
N LEU A 305 -5.04 18.48 -6.53
CA LEU A 305 -4.05 18.26 -7.59
C LEU A 305 -2.64 18.48 -7.05
N ARG A 306 -1.68 17.71 -7.57
CA ARG A 306 -0.25 17.96 -7.33
C ARG A 306 0.17 19.18 -8.14
N VAL A 307 1.09 19.98 -7.61
CA VAL A 307 1.54 21.22 -8.27
C VAL A 307 2.05 20.98 -9.70
N GLY A 308 2.81 19.90 -9.95
CA GLY A 308 3.39 19.58 -11.27
C GLY A 308 4.74 20.25 -11.46
N GLY A 309 5.83 19.47 -11.43
CA GLY A 309 7.18 20.01 -11.68
C GLY A 309 7.50 20.06 -13.17
N ASP A 310 8.48 20.89 -13.54
CA ASP A 310 9.04 20.91 -14.89
C ASP A 310 9.66 19.55 -15.22
N LYS A 311 9.45 19.06 -16.44
CA LYS A 311 9.96 17.77 -16.91
C LYS A 311 10.70 17.93 -18.21
N GLU A 312 11.77 17.17 -18.35
CA GLU A 312 12.45 16.99 -19.62
C GLU A 312 11.70 15.93 -20.44
N LEU A 313 11.06 16.36 -21.53
CA LEU A 313 10.21 15.52 -22.41
C LEU A 313 10.91 14.23 -22.88
N ASP A 314 12.23 14.27 -23.08
CA ASP A 314 13.01 13.12 -23.57
C ASP A 314 13.62 12.24 -22.46
N ALA A 315 13.54 12.68 -21.20
CA ALA A 315 14.11 11.95 -20.07
C ALA A 315 13.04 11.27 -19.20
N GLU A 316 11.81 11.80 -19.17
CA GLU A 316 10.74 11.38 -18.28
C GLU A 316 9.46 11.00 -19.04
N ALA A 317 8.53 10.30 -18.38
CA ALA A 317 7.21 10.04 -18.96
C ALA A 317 6.36 11.32 -18.97
N ASP A 318 5.72 11.63 -20.10
CA ASP A 318 4.82 12.78 -20.23
C ASP A 318 3.63 12.64 -19.27
N THR A 319 3.71 13.42 -18.19
CA THR A 319 2.75 13.40 -17.10
C THR A 319 2.73 14.78 -16.47
N VAL A 320 1.55 15.26 -16.13
CA VAL A 320 1.35 16.66 -15.73
C VAL A 320 0.81 16.78 -14.30
N GLY A 321 1.00 17.95 -13.71
CA GLY A 321 0.28 18.41 -12.52
C GLY A 321 -0.40 19.74 -12.81
N CYS A 322 -0.91 20.39 -11.78
CA CYS A 322 -1.74 21.59 -11.88
C CYS A 322 -1.12 22.70 -12.75
N THR A 323 0.11 23.12 -12.48
CA THR A 323 0.77 24.23 -13.18
C THR A 323 1.28 23.83 -14.56
N SER A 324 1.39 22.54 -14.86
CA SER A 324 1.86 22.02 -16.15
C SER A 324 0.71 21.42 -16.98
N LEU A 325 -0.54 21.78 -16.65
CA LEU A 325 -1.69 21.42 -17.48
C LEU A 325 -1.58 22.12 -18.84
N ARG A 326 -2.12 21.45 -19.86
CA ARG A 326 -2.15 21.91 -21.25
C ARG A 326 -3.60 22.01 -21.70
N VAL A 327 -3.86 22.75 -22.77
CA VAL A 327 -5.22 22.96 -23.27
C VAL A 327 -5.92 21.64 -23.61
N GLU A 328 -5.20 20.64 -24.13
CA GLU A 328 -5.75 19.31 -24.44
C GLU A 328 -6.30 18.54 -23.23
N HIS A 329 -5.85 18.89 -22.02
CA HIS A 329 -6.21 18.19 -20.78
C HIS A 329 -7.53 18.66 -20.18
N ILE A 330 -8.13 19.71 -20.73
CA ILE A 330 -9.33 20.34 -20.21
C ILE A 330 -10.38 20.50 -21.30
N LYS A 331 -11.64 20.19 -20.97
CA LYS A 331 -12.80 20.53 -21.80
C LYS A 331 -13.81 21.31 -20.97
N LEU A 332 -14.31 22.40 -21.52
CA LEU A 332 -15.32 23.23 -20.89
C LEU A 332 -16.71 22.88 -21.45
N HIS A 333 -17.63 22.56 -20.56
CA HIS A 333 -19.00 22.17 -20.86
C HIS A 333 -19.96 23.24 -20.29
N PRO A 334 -20.65 24.01 -21.15
CA PRO A 334 -21.66 24.97 -20.70
C PRO A 334 -22.80 24.28 -19.92
N PRO A 335 -23.42 24.94 -18.92
CA PRO A 335 -23.22 26.35 -18.56
C PRO A 335 -22.03 26.63 -17.63
N GLN A 336 -21.55 25.66 -16.84
CA GLN A 336 -20.50 25.90 -15.82
C GLN A 336 -19.77 24.63 -15.34
N SER A 337 -19.45 23.71 -16.25
CA SER A 337 -18.74 22.46 -15.89
C SER A 337 -17.44 22.27 -16.66
N MET A 338 -16.49 21.60 -16.03
CA MET A 338 -15.16 21.34 -16.58
C MET A 338 -14.88 19.84 -16.47
N GLU A 339 -14.37 19.26 -17.55
CA GLU A 339 -13.79 17.92 -17.60
C GLU A 339 -12.26 18.05 -17.64
N LEU A 340 -11.59 17.33 -16.74
CA LEU A 340 -10.14 17.13 -16.76
C LEU A 340 -9.83 15.70 -17.12
N ASP A 341 -8.91 15.50 -18.06
CA ASP A 341 -8.43 14.18 -18.49
C ASP A 341 -6.94 14.25 -18.81
N PHE A 342 -6.11 13.70 -17.92
CA PHE A 342 -4.65 13.73 -18.09
C PHE A 342 -3.96 12.60 -17.33
N LEU A 343 -2.68 12.33 -17.67
CA LEU A 343 -1.85 11.41 -16.90
C LEU A 343 -1.08 12.17 -15.82
N GLY A 344 -1.36 11.85 -14.56
CA GLY A 344 -0.67 12.41 -13.39
C GLY A 344 0.61 11.65 -13.03
N LYS A 345 1.07 11.86 -11.79
CA LYS A 345 2.21 11.12 -11.22
C LYS A 345 2.05 9.60 -11.45
N ASP A 346 3.15 8.95 -11.81
CA ASP A 346 3.22 7.52 -12.08
C ASP A 346 2.40 7.07 -13.30
N SER A 347 2.01 8.02 -14.17
CA SER A 347 1.15 7.84 -15.34
C SER A 347 -0.23 7.29 -15.00
N ILE A 348 -0.74 7.62 -13.81
CA ILE A 348 -2.11 7.31 -13.40
C ILE A 348 -3.04 8.37 -13.99
N ARG A 349 -4.03 7.92 -14.76
CA ARG A 349 -5.02 8.80 -15.40
C ARG A 349 -5.90 9.46 -14.34
N TYR A 350 -6.05 10.78 -14.44
CA TYR A 350 -7.02 11.57 -13.70
C TYR A 350 -8.14 11.93 -14.67
N VAL A 351 -9.35 11.44 -14.40
CA VAL A 351 -10.55 11.81 -15.14
C VAL A 351 -11.55 12.33 -14.13
N ASN A 352 -12.00 13.57 -14.29
CA ASN A 352 -13.00 14.14 -13.41
C ASN A 352 -13.79 15.23 -14.13
N THR A 353 -15.12 15.15 -14.03
CA THR A 353 -16.03 16.18 -14.55
C THR A 353 -16.75 16.83 -13.38
N ILE A 354 -16.54 18.14 -13.21
CA ILE A 354 -17.02 18.86 -12.04
C ILE A 354 -17.65 20.21 -12.42
N PRO A 355 -18.68 20.65 -11.69
CA PRO A 355 -19.12 22.04 -11.76
C PRO A 355 -18.03 22.95 -11.17
N VAL A 356 -17.83 24.11 -11.79
CA VAL A 356 -16.86 25.13 -11.34
C VAL A 356 -17.57 26.46 -11.12
N LEU A 357 -16.93 27.36 -10.37
CA LEU A 357 -17.47 28.72 -10.18
C LEU A 357 -17.62 29.43 -11.55
N PRO A 358 -18.68 30.22 -11.78
CA PRO A 358 -18.89 30.91 -13.06
C PRO A 358 -17.70 31.76 -13.50
N ARG A 359 -17.05 32.43 -12.55
CA ARG A 359 -15.85 33.24 -12.83
C ARG A 359 -14.66 32.37 -13.25
N VAL A 360 -14.47 31.22 -12.62
CA VAL A 360 -13.41 30.26 -12.99
C VAL A 360 -13.66 29.71 -14.40
N PHE A 361 -14.92 29.37 -14.74
CA PHE A 361 -15.27 28.93 -16.10
C PHE A 361 -14.91 29.98 -17.15
N SER A 362 -15.29 31.25 -16.91
CA SER A 362 -14.96 32.37 -17.80
C SER A 362 -13.46 32.61 -17.95
N LEU A 363 -12.69 32.52 -16.86
CA LEU A 363 -11.23 32.64 -16.90
C LEU A 363 -10.58 31.48 -17.65
N LEU A 364 -11.05 30.24 -17.45
CA LEU A 364 -10.54 29.09 -18.18
C LEU A 364 -10.77 29.24 -19.69
N SER A 365 -11.93 29.73 -20.11
CA SER A 365 -12.20 30.04 -21.52
C SER A 365 -11.18 31.04 -22.08
N SER A 366 -10.86 32.11 -21.35
CA SER A 366 -9.88 33.10 -21.80
C SER A 366 -8.43 32.61 -21.74
N PHE A 367 -8.13 31.65 -20.88
CA PHE A 367 -6.80 31.00 -20.83
C PHE A 367 -6.58 30.04 -21.98
N ILE A 368 -7.65 29.48 -22.56
CA ILE A 368 -7.62 28.55 -23.70
C ILE A 368 -7.63 29.32 -25.03
N GLU A 369 -8.29 30.47 -25.08
CA GLU A 369 -8.45 31.27 -26.29
C GLU A 369 -7.10 31.58 -26.98
N GLY A 370 -7.03 31.27 -28.28
CA GLY A 370 -5.83 31.50 -29.10
C GLY A 370 -4.66 30.55 -28.87
N LYS A 371 -4.80 29.52 -28.01
CA LYS A 371 -3.75 28.52 -27.76
C LYS A 371 -3.96 27.22 -28.53
N ALA A 372 -2.86 26.60 -28.92
CA ALA A 372 -2.87 25.24 -29.47
C ALA A 372 -3.19 24.21 -28.36
N PRO A 373 -3.68 23.00 -28.71
CA PRO A 373 -3.96 21.94 -27.73
C PRO A 373 -2.75 21.57 -26.84
N THR A 374 -1.55 21.61 -27.42
CA THR A 374 -0.29 21.33 -26.71
C THR A 374 0.26 22.52 -25.92
N GLY A 375 -0.38 23.69 -26.00
CA GLY A 375 0.04 24.88 -25.27
C GLY A 375 -0.31 24.78 -23.79
N ASP A 376 0.51 25.40 -22.94
CA ASP A 376 0.28 25.43 -21.50
C ASP A 376 -1.00 26.19 -21.16
N LEU A 377 -1.85 25.58 -20.34
CA LEU A 377 -3.06 26.21 -19.82
C LEU A 377 -2.68 27.43 -18.95
N PHE A 378 -1.65 27.29 -18.14
CA PHE A 378 -1.12 28.32 -17.25
C PHE A 378 0.29 28.77 -17.66
N ASP A 379 0.40 29.43 -18.82
CA ASP A 379 1.65 29.87 -19.45
C ASP A 379 2.49 30.86 -18.62
N ARG A 380 1.92 31.49 -17.59
CA ARG A 380 2.62 32.42 -16.70
C ARG A 380 2.94 31.84 -15.33
N MET A 381 2.59 30.57 -15.09
CA MET A 381 2.70 29.94 -13.77
C MET A 381 3.70 28.78 -13.76
N ASN A 382 4.35 28.62 -12.62
CA ASN A 382 5.19 27.47 -12.31
C ASN A 382 5.14 27.18 -10.80
N PRO A 383 5.68 26.03 -10.34
CA PRO A 383 5.63 25.66 -8.93
C PRO A 383 6.31 26.65 -8.00
N SER A 384 7.40 27.29 -8.46
CA SER A 384 8.16 28.26 -7.67
C SER A 384 7.31 29.49 -7.36
N LYS A 385 6.56 30.01 -8.34
CA LYS A 385 5.63 31.13 -8.15
C LYS A 385 4.49 30.78 -7.18
N ILE A 386 3.89 29.60 -7.30
CA ILE A 386 2.85 29.12 -6.38
C ILE A 386 3.38 29.03 -4.94
N ASN A 387 4.54 28.40 -4.74
CA ASN A 387 5.11 28.26 -3.40
C ASN A 387 5.59 29.59 -2.82
N LYS A 388 6.06 30.54 -3.65
CA LYS A 388 6.40 31.90 -3.20
C LYS A 388 5.16 32.64 -2.69
N TYR A 389 4.04 32.54 -3.41
CA TYR A 389 2.76 33.09 -2.95
C TYR A 389 2.28 32.45 -1.65
N LEU A 390 2.35 31.12 -1.54
CA LEU A 390 1.96 30.43 -0.30
C LEU A 390 2.82 30.82 0.90
N LYS A 391 4.12 31.05 0.69
CA LYS A 391 5.03 31.51 1.74
C LYS A 391 4.63 32.87 2.34
N SER A 392 3.93 33.73 1.60
CA SER A 392 3.47 35.02 2.15
C SER A 392 2.33 34.87 3.15
N PHE A 393 1.65 33.73 3.19
CA PHE A 393 0.61 33.43 4.18
C PHE A 393 1.20 32.79 5.43
N MET A 394 2.06 31.79 5.25
CA MET A 394 2.69 31.07 6.35
C MET A 394 4.07 30.58 5.93
N ASP A 395 5.08 30.81 6.78
CA ASP A 395 6.42 30.32 6.48
C ASP A 395 6.45 28.79 6.37
N GLY A 396 7.16 28.30 5.35
CA GLY A 396 7.20 26.87 5.04
C GLY A 396 5.91 26.28 4.45
N LEU A 397 4.88 27.07 4.14
CA LEU A 397 3.70 26.60 3.42
C LEU A 397 4.02 26.33 1.94
N THR A 398 3.57 25.19 1.43
CA THR A 398 3.75 24.79 0.03
C THR A 398 2.50 24.12 -0.50
N ALA A 399 2.38 24.01 -1.83
CA ALA A 399 1.23 23.35 -2.48
C ALA A 399 1.05 21.88 -2.02
N LYS A 400 2.11 21.21 -1.55
CA LYS A 400 2.04 19.84 -1.04
C LYS A 400 1.24 19.75 0.27
N VAL A 401 1.24 20.81 1.09
CA VAL A 401 0.53 20.84 2.38
C VAL A 401 -0.98 20.76 2.17
N PHE A 402 -1.52 21.34 1.09
CA PHE A 402 -2.95 21.26 0.75
C PHE A 402 -3.43 19.83 0.55
N ARG A 403 -2.65 18.97 -0.12
CA ARG A 403 -3.03 17.55 -0.27
C ARG A 403 -3.04 16.82 1.07
N THR A 404 -2.13 17.15 1.99
CA THR A 404 -2.14 16.58 3.35
C THR A 404 -3.34 17.08 4.14
N PHE A 405 -3.59 18.39 4.12
CA PHE A 405 -4.74 19.01 4.76
C PHE A 405 -6.07 18.44 4.25
N ASN A 406 -6.33 18.46 2.95
CA ASN A 406 -7.58 17.97 2.36
C ASN A 406 -7.80 16.47 2.62
N ALA A 407 -6.74 15.65 2.56
CA ALA A 407 -6.85 14.23 2.85
C ALA A 407 -7.18 13.96 4.33
N SER A 408 -6.54 14.69 5.24
CA SER A 408 -6.81 14.59 6.68
C SER A 408 -8.20 15.11 7.04
N GLN A 409 -8.58 16.28 6.52
CA GLN A 409 -9.90 16.88 6.73
C GLN A 409 -11.01 15.97 6.19
N CYS A 410 -10.86 15.45 4.97
CA CYS A 410 -11.84 14.52 4.40
C CYS A 410 -12.02 13.28 5.28
N LEU A 411 -10.96 12.71 5.86
CA LEU A 411 -11.11 11.58 6.78
C LEU A 411 -11.80 11.98 8.09
N ASP A 412 -11.46 13.15 8.63
CA ASP A 412 -12.03 13.67 9.88
C ASP A 412 -13.55 13.92 9.75
N GLU A 413 -13.95 14.61 8.67
CA GLU A 413 -15.35 14.86 8.31
C GLU A 413 -16.11 13.54 8.10
N GLU A 414 -15.52 12.61 7.35
CA GLU A 414 -16.16 11.34 7.03
C GLU A 414 -16.29 10.41 8.23
N VAL A 415 -15.35 10.44 9.18
CA VAL A 415 -15.40 9.58 10.37
C VAL A 415 -16.28 10.19 11.45
N TRP A 416 -16.13 11.48 11.72
CA TRP A 416 -16.71 12.13 12.89
C TRP A 416 -17.92 13.01 12.58
N GLU A 417 -17.85 13.88 11.57
CA GLU A 417 -18.90 14.87 11.31
C GLU A 417 -20.15 14.23 10.68
N ASN A 418 -19.96 13.22 9.82
CA ASN A 418 -21.07 12.50 9.21
C ASN A 418 -21.81 11.56 10.21
N ASN A 419 -21.23 11.32 11.41
CA ASN A 419 -21.81 10.62 12.58
C ASN A 419 -22.59 9.33 12.28
N VAL A 420 -22.16 8.54 11.28
CA VAL A 420 -22.85 7.29 10.89
C VAL A 420 -22.37 6.09 11.71
N CYS A 421 -21.22 6.21 12.38
CA CYS A 421 -20.65 5.14 13.20
C CYS A 421 -21.26 5.13 14.61
N SER A 422 -22.21 4.23 14.87
CA SER A 422 -22.79 4.07 16.22
C SER A 422 -21.92 3.20 17.14
N GLU A 423 -22.05 3.39 18.46
CA GLU A 423 -21.38 2.54 19.44
C GLU A 423 -21.82 1.06 19.35
N GLU A 424 -23.07 0.82 18.93
CA GLU A 424 -23.70 -0.50 18.81
C GLU A 424 -23.15 -1.33 17.65
N MET A 425 -22.48 -0.70 16.68
CA MET A 425 -21.86 -1.42 15.57
C MET A 425 -20.76 -2.37 16.06
N SER A 426 -20.72 -3.56 15.48
CA SER A 426 -19.65 -4.54 15.68
C SER A 426 -18.30 -3.99 15.19
N ILE A 427 -17.20 -4.58 15.66
CA ILE A 427 -15.85 -4.20 15.21
C ILE A 427 -15.71 -4.34 13.69
N ALA A 428 -16.32 -5.37 13.08
CA ALA A 428 -16.25 -5.60 11.64
C ALA A 428 -16.96 -4.48 10.85
N GLU A 429 -18.12 -4.04 11.32
CA GLU A 429 -18.86 -2.94 10.71
C GLU A 429 -18.13 -1.60 10.86
N LYS A 430 -17.52 -1.35 12.03
CA LYS A 430 -16.67 -0.16 12.26
C LYS A 430 -15.45 -0.13 11.33
N VAL A 431 -14.82 -1.28 11.08
CA VAL A 431 -13.72 -1.40 10.10
C VAL A 431 -14.23 -1.16 8.67
N ALA A 432 -15.40 -1.69 8.31
CA ALA A 432 -16.00 -1.46 6.99
C ALA A 432 -16.31 0.03 6.77
N TYR A 433 -16.87 0.69 7.80
CA TYR A 433 -17.11 2.13 7.80
C TYR A 433 -15.84 2.94 7.62
N PHE A 434 -14.80 2.67 8.44
CA PHE A 434 -13.51 3.33 8.31
C PHE A 434 -12.89 3.14 6.91
N ASN A 435 -13.00 1.94 6.35
CA ASN A 435 -12.51 1.65 5.00
C ASN A 435 -13.29 2.43 3.93
N ALA A 436 -14.60 2.63 4.10
CA ALA A 436 -15.41 3.45 3.19
C ALA A 436 -14.99 4.93 3.26
N ALA A 437 -14.80 5.48 4.46
CA ALA A 437 -14.27 6.84 4.66
C ALA A 437 -12.88 7.01 4.03
N ASN A 438 -11.96 6.07 4.30
CA ASN A 438 -10.62 6.07 3.70
C ASN A 438 -10.66 5.89 2.17
N THR A 439 -11.68 5.21 1.63
CA THR A 439 -11.88 5.10 0.17
C THR A 439 -12.22 6.46 -0.44
N LYS A 440 -13.04 7.28 0.23
CA LYS A 440 -13.32 8.65 -0.23
C LYS A 440 -12.06 9.52 -0.26
N VAL A 441 -11.19 9.41 0.74
CA VAL A 441 -9.87 10.05 0.76
C VAL A 441 -9.01 9.59 -0.42
N ALA A 442 -9.01 8.28 -0.71
CA ALA A 442 -8.29 7.73 -1.86
C ALA A 442 -8.82 8.25 -3.20
N VAL A 443 -10.15 8.38 -3.34
CA VAL A 443 -10.80 8.96 -4.53
C VAL A 443 -10.40 10.44 -4.69
N LEU A 444 -10.49 11.25 -3.63
CA LEU A 444 -10.05 12.65 -3.63
C LEU A 444 -8.59 12.78 -4.07
N CYS A 445 -7.72 11.90 -3.60
CA CYS A 445 -6.29 11.90 -3.93
C CYS A 445 -5.96 11.25 -5.30
N ASN A 446 -6.95 10.72 -6.02
CA ASN A 446 -6.79 9.88 -7.20
C ASN A 446 -5.78 8.73 -7.00
N HIS A 447 -5.86 8.04 -5.86
CA HIS A 447 -5.03 6.87 -5.56
C HIS A 447 -5.68 5.62 -6.16
N GLN A 448 -5.15 5.17 -7.29
CA GLN A 448 -5.64 4.00 -8.01
C GLN A 448 -4.68 2.81 -7.89
N ARG A 449 -5.21 1.60 -8.07
CA ARG A 449 -4.42 0.37 -8.23
C ARG A 449 -4.71 -0.21 -9.62
N THR A 450 -3.65 -0.49 -10.37
CA THR A 450 -3.75 -1.00 -11.75
C THR A 450 -4.10 -2.48 -11.84
N THR A 451 -3.91 -3.25 -10.77
CA THR A 451 -4.15 -4.70 -10.78
C THR A 451 -5.46 -5.04 -10.07
N VAL A 452 -6.46 -5.42 -10.85
CA VAL A 452 -7.36 -6.50 -10.45
C VAL A 452 -6.48 -7.74 -10.40
N GLU A 453 -6.33 -8.38 -9.23
CA GLU A 453 -5.48 -9.57 -9.12
C GLU A 453 -5.89 -10.59 -10.20
N ALA A 454 -4.94 -11.31 -10.79
CA ALA A 454 -5.23 -12.26 -11.88
C ALA A 454 -6.31 -13.31 -11.55
N ASN A 455 -6.61 -13.49 -10.25
CA ASN A 455 -7.63 -14.40 -9.73
C ASN A 455 -8.78 -13.67 -9.02
N PHE A 456 -9.00 -12.38 -9.27
CA PHE A 456 -10.03 -11.60 -8.59
C PHE A 456 -11.43 -12.19 -8.81
N GLU A 457 -11.79 -12.51 -10.05
CA GLU A 457 -13.08 -13.14 -10.37
C GLU A 457 -13.27 -14.46 -9.62
N GLN A 458 -12.22 -15.30 -9.55
CA GLN A 458 -12.25 -16.55 -8.79
C GLN A 458 -12.40 -16.31 -7.29
N LYS A 459 -11.74 -15.29 -6.75
CA LYS A 459 -11.87 -14.90 -5.34
C LYS A 459 -13.27 -14.39 -5.03
N MET A 460 -13.84 -13.54 -5.89
CA MET A 460 -15.21 -13.04 -5.74
C MET A 460 -16.22 -14.17 -5.81
N ALA A 461 -16.12 -15.06 -6.81
CA ALA A 461 -17.00 -16.23 -6.90
C ALA A 461 -16.90 -17.13 -5.65
N SER A 462 -15.70 -17.32 -5.09
CA SER A 462 -15.52 -18.08 -3.84
C SER A 462 -16.11 -17.38 -2.62
N LEU A 463 -16.15 -16.04 -2.60
CA LEU A 463 -16.81 -15.28 -1.54
C LEU A 463 -18.33 -15.35 -1.67
N ASP A 464 -18.86 -15.21 -2.89
CA ASP A 464 -20.30 -15.31 -3.18
C ASP A 464 -20.82 -16.71 -2.80
N GLU A 465 -20.08 -17.76 -3.12
CA GLU A 465 -20.42 -19.14 -2.72
C GLU A 465 -20.44 -19.29 -1.19
N LYS A 466 -19.49 -18.69 -0.48
CA LYS A 466 -19.47 -18.70 0.99
C LYS A 466 -20.63 -17.91 1.58
N GLU A 467 -20.97 -16.76 1.02
CA GLU A 467 -22.12 -15.96 1.46
C GLU A 467 -23.41 -16.75 1.30
N GLU A 468 -23.62 -17.38 0.14
CA GLU A 468 -24.82 -18.19 -0.11
C GLU A 468 -24.91 -19.38 0.86
N ASN A 469 -23.81 -20.09 1.09
CA ASN A 469 -23.77 -21.18 2.07
C ASN A 469 -24.13 -20.68 3.49
N LEU A 470 -23.58 -19.53 3.91
CA LEU A 470 -23.90 -18.93 5.20
C LEU A 470 -25.37 -18.49 5.30
N ARG A 471 -25.94 -17.93 4.23
CA ARG A 471 -27.37 -17.58 4.18
C ARG A 471 -28.26 -18.81 4.36
N GLN A 472 -27.92 -19.92 3.70
CA GLN A 472 -28.64 -21.18 3.84
C GLN A 472 -28.50 -21.76 5.26
N ASP A 473 -27.33 -21.64 5.89
CA ASP A 473 -27.12 -22.03 7.29
C ASP A 473 -27.96 -21.18 8.25
N VAL A 474 -28.02 -19.87 8.05
CA VAL A 474 -28.85 -18.95 8.85
C VAL A 474 -30.33 -19.29 8.70
N GLU A 475 -30.82 -19.44 7.46
CA GLU A 475 -32.22 -19.80 7.22
C GLU A 475 -32.56 -21.15 7.87
N ARG A 476 -31.67 -22.14 7.76
CA ARG A 476 -31.81 -23.44 8.43
C ARG A 476 -31.93 -23.26 9.94
N LEU A 477 -31.00 -22.54 10.56
CA LEU A 477 -31.00 -22.27 12.00
C LEU A 477 -32.27 -21.55 12.46
N GLU A 478 -32.76 -20.57 11.71
CA GLU A 478 -33.99 -19.84 12.02
C GLU A 478 -35.24 -20.72 11.92
N ARG A 479 -35.31 -21.61 10.91
CA ARG A 479 -36.38 -22.61 10.79
C ARG A 479 -36.41 -23.51 12.01
N TYR A 480 -35.27 -24.07 12.42
CA TYR A 480 -35.19 -24.96 13.58
C TYR A 480 -35.42 -24.23 14.90
N GLN A 481 -34.96 -22.98 15.04
CA GLN A 481 -35.27 -22.14 16.20
C GLN A 481 -36.77 -21.90 16.33
N THR A 482 -37.46 -21.67 15.20
CA THR A 482 -38.92 -21.48 15.17
C THR A 482 -39.67 -22.76 15.54
N LEU A 483 -39.27 -23.91 14.98
CA LEU A 483 -39.83 -25.20 15.33
C LEU A 483 -39.64 -25.51 16.83
N TRP A 484 -38.43 -25.22 17.35
CA TRP A 484 -38.10 -25.41 18.75
C TRP A 484 -38.97 -24.57 19.69
N LYS A 485 -39.19 -23.29 19.36
CA LYS A 485 -40.06 -22.38 20.12
C LYS A 485 -41.53 -22.84 20.12
N LYS A 486 -42.01 -23.46 19.04
CA LYS A 486 -43.37 -23.99 18.90
C LYS A 486 -43.58 -25.37 19.55
N ALA A 487 -42.51 -26.07 19.90
CA ALA A 487 -42.59 -27.42 20.45
C ALA A 487 -43.04 -27.41 21.92
N SER A 488 -44.29 -27.84 22.16
CA SER A 488 -44.90 -27.88 23.49
C SER A 488 -44.52 -29.11 24.34
N THR A 489 -43.93 -30.14 23.75
CA THR A 489 -43.59 -31.39 24.45
C THR A 489 -42.15 -31.83 24.22
N ASP A 490 -41.61 -32.58 25.17
CA ASP A 490 -40.27 -33.16 25.11
C ASP A 490 -40.11 -34.17 23.96
N ALA A 491 -41.17 -34.89 23.61
CA ALA A 491 -41.19 -35.77 22.44
C ALA A 491 -40.96 -34.97 21.14
N LYS A 492 -41.73 -33.88 20.94
CA LYS A 492 -41.57 -32.99 19.76
C LYS A 492 -40.17 -32.38 19.69
N LYS A 493 -39.61 -31.96 20.82
CA LYS A 493 -38.24 -31.41 20.88
C LYS A 493 -37.19 -32.45 20.49
N ARG A 494 -37.32 -33.70 20.93
CA ARG A 494 -36.43 -34.80 20.53
C ARG A 494 -36.52 -35.09 19.03
N ASP A 495 -37.71 -35.03 18.44
CA ASP A 495 -37.88 -35.25 17.00
C ASP A 495 -37.28 -34.11 16.17
N ILE A 496 -37.38 -32.85 16.63
CA ILE A 496 -36.68 -31.71 16.01
C ILE A 496 -35.16 -31.92 16.03
N ILE A 497 -34.59 -32.41 17.15
CA ILE A 497 -33.14 -32.72 17.23
C ILE A 497 -32.75 -33.82 16.25
N LYS A 498 -33.59 -34.86 16.07
CA LYS A 498 -33.32 -35.91 15.08
C LYS A 498 -33.32 -35.35 13.66
N GLN A 499 -34.30 -34.50 13.32
CA GLN A 499 -34.38 -33.86 12.01
C GLN A 499 -33.16 -32.97 11.74
N TRP A 500 -32.78 -32.13 12.71
CA TRP A 500 -31.56 -31.32 12.65
C TRP A 500 -30.31 -32.18 12.39
N ASN A 501 -30.09 -33.21 13.21
CA ASN A 501 -28.93 -34.08 13.08
C ASN A 501 -28.89 -34.80 11.73
N ALA A 502 -30.03 -35.24 11.21
CA ALA A 502 -30.12 -35.90 9.91
C ALA A 502 -29.79 -34.95 8.75
N GLU A 503 -30.22 -33.69 8.84
CA GLU A 503 -29.91 -32.66 7.85
C GLU A 503 -28.42 -32.26 7.90
N GLU A 504 -27.85 -32.07 9.10
CA GLU A 504 -26.41 -31.83 9.30
C GLU A 504 -25.56 -32.99 8.77
N ASP A 505 -25.98 -34.23 9.04
CA ASP A 505 -25.28 -35.42 8.53
C ASP A 505 -25.29 -35.47 7.01
N LYS A 506 -26.41 -35.10 6.36
CA LYS A 506 -26.49 -35.03 4.91
C LYS A 506 -25.53 -33.99 4.34
N ILE A 507 -25.44 -32.81 4.94
CA ILE A 507 -24.53 -31.73 4.53
C ILE A 507 -23.07 -32.19 4.69
N GLN A 508 -22.72 -32.72 5.86
CA GLN A 508 -21.35 -33.16 6.14
C GLN A 508 -20.93 -34.34 5.28
N LEU A 509 -21.83 -35.29 5.00
CA LEU A 509 -21.55 -36.41 4.09
C LEU A 509 -21.35 -35.95 2.65
N ASN A 510 -22.14 -34.98 2.17
CA ASN A 510 -21.94 -34.39 0.84
C ASN A 510 -20.59 -33.65 0.74
N TRP A 511 -20.20 -32.91 1.79
CA TRP A 511 -18.90 -32.26 1.84
C TRP A 511 -17.75 -33.29 1.84
N LEU A 512 -17.84 -34.30 2.71
CA LEU A 512 -16.85 -35.37 2.77
C LEU A 512 -16.76 -36.15 1.46
N ALA A 513 -17.86 -36.36 0.74
CA ALA A 513 -17.84 -37.03 -0.57
C ALA A 513 -16.90 -36.32 -1.56
N ASN A 514 -16.96 -34.99 -1.60
CA ASN A 514 -16.21 -34.14 -2.52
C ASN A 514 -14.77 -33.86 -2.06
N TYR A 515 -14.55 -33.72 -0.75
CA TYR A 515 -13.27 -33.20 -0.21
C TYR A 515 -12.58 -34.08 0.83
N GLY A 516 -13.30 -35.03 1.44
CA GLY A 516 -12.82 -35.80 2.58
C GLY A 516 -11.89 -36.96 2.21
N LEU A 517 -10.86 -37.16 3.04
CA LEU A 517 -9.98 -38.32 2.96
C LEU A 517 -10.72 -39.60 3.40
N PRO A 518 -10.28 -40.80 2.95
CA PRO A 518 -10.91 -42.06 3.33
C PRO A 518 -11.00 -42.29 4.85
N ALA A 519 -9.99 -41.87 5.61
CA ALA A 519 -9.96 -41.99 7.06
C ALA A 519 -11.03 -41.09 7.74
N GLU A 520 -11.20 -39.86 7.26
CA GLU A 520 -12.20 -38.91 7.76
C GLU A 520 -13.62 -39.41 7.47
N LYS A 521 -13.84 -39.97 6.27
CA LYS A 521 -15.11 -40.63 5.89
C LYS A 521 -15.44 -41.79 6.84
N ALA A 522 -14.45 -42.62 7.16
CA ALA A 522 -14.64 -43.76 8.07
C ALA A 522 -14.91 -43.31 9.52
N GLN A 523 -14.19 -42.30 9.99
CA GLN A 523 -14.39 -41.70 11.31
C GLN A 523 -15.79 -41.11 11.45
N TYR A 524 -16.23 -40.28 10.50
CA TYR A 524 -17.53 -39.64 10.56
C TYR A 524 -18.69 -40.66 10.55
N LYS A 525 -18.60 -41.72 9.74
CA LYS A 525 -19.57 -42.83 9.76
C LYS A 525 -19.68 -43.49 11.14
N LYS A 526 -18.57 -43.64 11.85
CA LYS A 526 -18.56 -44.18 13.22
C LYS A 526 -19.26 -43.24 14.19
N GLU A 527 -19.01 -41.93 14.09
CA GLU A 527 -19.66 -40.89 14.90
C GLU A 527 -21.17 -40.86 14.68
N VAL A 528 -21.64 -40.92 13.43
CA VAL A 528 -23.08 -41.00 13.10
C VAL A 528 -23.71 -42.26 13.68
N LYS A 529 -23.07 -43.43 13.53
CA LYS A 529 -23.56 -44.70 14.09
C LYS A 529 -23.67 -44.65 15.61
N GLN A 530 -22.69 -44.05 16.29
CA GLN A 530 -22.73 -43.85 17.74
C GLN A 530 -23.84 -42.89 18.16
N ARG A 531 -24.04 -41.79 17.42
CA ARG A 531 -25.11 -40.82 17.69
C ARG A 531 -26.50 -41.44 17.57
N LEU A 532 -26.74 -42.24 16.51
CA LEU A 532 -27.99 -42.95 16.28
C LEU A 532 -28.28 -44.04 17.32
N ALA A 533 -27.25 -44.64 17.91
CA ALA A 533 -27.37 -45.63 18.99
C ALA A 533 -27.76 -45.02 20.35
N THR A 534 -27.85 -43.69 20.45
CA THR A 534 -28.16 -42.98 21.71
C THR A 534 -29.42 -42.13 21.57
N VAL A 535 -30.24 -42.06 22.63
CA VAL A 535 -31.43 -41.19 22.64
C VAL A 535 -30.98 -39.72 22.66
N PRO A 536 -31.53 -38.84 21.80
CA PRO A 536 -31.22 -37.42 21.82
C PRO A 536 -31.47 -36.81 23.20
N ARG A 537 -30.40 -36.33 23.84
CA ARG A 537 -30.49 -35.69 25.16
C ARG A 537 -31.09 -34.29 25.00
N LEU A 538 -32.10 -33.98 25.80
CA LEU A 538 -32.63 -32.61 25.88
C LEU A 538 -31.65 -31.73 26.68
N PRO A 539 -31.53 -30.44 26.36
CA PRO A 539 -30.74 -29.51 27.16
C PRO A 539 -31.32 -29.43 28.57
N THR A 540 -30.58 -29.86 29.59
CA THR A 540 -30.97 -29.67 30.99
C THR A 540 -30.63 -28.23 31.39
N ALA A 541 -31.57 -27.53 32.01
CA ALA A 541 -31.34 -26.17 32.52
C ALA A 541 -30.23 -26.21 33.58
N LYS A 542 -29.02 -25.76 33.25
CA LYS A 542 -27.96 -25.55 34.25
C LYS A 542 -28.33 -24.35 35.11
N LYS A 543 -28.73 -24.59 36.36
CA LYS A 543 -28.54 -23.60 37.44
C LYS A 543 -27.04 -23.30 37.53
N THR A 544 -26.66 -22.05 37.36
CA THR A 544 -25.30 -21.57 37.64
C THR A 544 -24.99 -21.77 39.12
N THR A 545 -24.14 -22.75 39.44
CA THR A 545 -23.44 -22.82 40.73
C THR A 545 -21.94 -22.77 40.46
N ALA A 546 -21.27 -21.79 41.06
CA ALA A 546 -19.83 -21.58 40.96
C ALA A 546 -19.04 -22.81 41.43
N PRO A 547 -17.87 -23.12 40.84
CA PRO A 547 -17.15 -24.34 41.15
C PRO A 547 -16.47 -24.26 42.52
N LYS A 548 -16.88 -25.13 43.46
CA LYS A 548 -16.10 -25.43 44.67
C LYS A 548 -15.02 -26.45 44.33
N SER A 549 -13.77 -26.02 44.45
CA SER A 549 -12.57 -26.85 44.41
C SER A 549 -12.59 -27.91 45.52
N LYS A 550 -12.41 -29.19 45.16
CA LYS A 550 -11.97 -30.23 46.09
C LYS A 550 -10.58 -30.71 45.68
N GLY A 551 -9.59 -30.36 46.48
CA GLY A 551 -8.27 -30.97 46.50
C GLY A 551 -7.82 -31.05 47.96
N ALA A 552 -8.13 -32.17 48.62
CA ALA A 552 -7.61 -32.48 49.94
C ALA A 552 -6.32 -33.28 49.78
N VAL A 553 -5.20 -32.73 50.22
CA VAL A 553 -4.01 -33.51 50.58
C VAL A 553 -3.59 -33.10 51.99
N LYS A 554 -3.52 -34.11 52.86
CA LYS A 554 -3.17 -34.08 54.28
C LYS A 554 -1.87 -33.31 54.55
N LYS A 555 -1.85 -32.49 55.61
CA LYS A 555 -0.64 -32.26 56.43
C LYS A 555 -1.00 -32.12 57.91
N LYS A 556 -0.17 -32.77 58.72
CA LYS A 556 -0.25 -32.99 60.16
C LYS A 556 -0.13 -31.69 60.98
N SER A 557 -0.71 -31.79 62.17
CA SER A 557 -0.58 -30.98 63.38
C SER A 557 0.74 -30.27 63.64
N LYS A 558 0.65 -29.02 64.13
CA LYS A 558 1.17 -28.55 65.43
C LYS A 558 0.87 -27.04 65.60
N SER A 559 0.12 -26.70 66.65
CA SER A 559 0.06 -25.37 67.29
C SER A 559 1.29 -25.23 68.22
N PRO A 560 1.73 -24.02 68.66
CA PRO A 560 0.92 -23.16 69.55
C PRO A 560 1.10 -21.62 69.41
N LYS A 561 0.08 -20.90 69.94
CA LYS A 561 0.02 -19.65 70.75
C LYS A 561 1.22 -18.64 70.64
N THR A 562 1.06 -17.31 70.71
CA THR A 562 0.43 -16.53 71.80
C THR A 562 0.55 -15.01 71.51
N SER A 563 -0.38 -14.22 72.09
CA SER A 563 -0.20 -12.86 72.71
C SER A 563 0.40 -11.71 71.88
N GLN A 564 -0.35 -10.66 71.53
CA GLN A 564 -0.91 -9.54 72.33
C GLN A 564 -0.05 -8.26 72.31
N ARG A 565 -0.78 -7.14 72.16
CA ARG A 565 -0.49 -5.74 72.56
C ARG A 565 0.52 -4.97 71.69
N LYS A 566 0.41 -3.64 71.51
CA LYS A 566 -0.65 -2.62 71.64
C LYS A 566 -0.07 -1.37 70.92
N ALA A 567 -0.99 -0.58 70.37
CA ALA A 567 -0.91 0.78 69.79
C ALA A 567 -0.12 1.85 70.60
N PRO A 568 -0.10 3.16 70.25
CA PRO A 568 -0.18 3.92 68.97
C PRO A 568 0.83 5.11 68.90
N GLN A 569 0.92 5.83 67.76
CA GLN A 569 0.60 7.28 67.69
C GLN A 569 0.78 7.86 66.27
N LYS A 570 -0.08 8.86 66.01
CA LYS A 570 -0.44 9.49 64.73
C LYS A 570 0.60 10.49 64.22
N LYS A 571 0.65 10.70 62.89
CA LYS A 571 0.31 12.01 62.29
C LYS A 571 0.02 11.88 60.78
N HIS A 572 -0.99 12.62 60.35
CA HIS A 572 -1.61 12.62 59.02
C HIS A 572 -0.68 13.18 57.93
N THR A 573 -0.82 12.69 56.70
CA THR A 573 -1.15 13.53 55.52
C THR A 573 -1.49 12.66 54.29
N ARG A 574 -2.31 13.24 53.43
CA ARG A 574 -3.12 12.62 52.36
C ARG A 574 -2.29 12.11 51.18
N GLY A 575 -2.70 10.94 50.67
CA GLY A 575 -3.05 10.75 49.26
C GLY A 575 -1.94 10.43 48.25
N LYS A 576 -1.82 9.15 47.88
CA LYS A 576 -2.02 8.62 46.51
C LYS A 576 -1.49 7.18 46.46
N ALA A 577 -2.42 6.23 46.31
CA ALA A 577 -2.09 4.84 46.11
C ALA A 577 -1.54 4.62 44.70
N THR A 578 -0.30 4.13 44.65
CA THR A 578 0.33 3.44 43.53
C THR A 578 -0.44 2.15 43.22
N ALA A 579 -1.03 2.08 42.03
CA ALA A 579 -1.44 0.81 41.42
C ALA A 579 -0.43 0.46 40.32
N GLN A 580 0.37 -0.57 40.58
CA GLN A 580 1.10 -1.31 39.56
C GLN A 580 0.11 -1.88 38.56
N MET A 581 0.08 -1.36 37.33
CA MET A 581 -0.54 -2.05 36.20
C MET A 581 0.54 -2.73 35.37
N LYS A 582 0.57 -4.06 35.47
CA LYS A 582 1.29 -4.96 34.57
C LYS A 582 0.73 -4.79 33.16
N ALA A 583 1.62 -4.52 32.21
CA ALA A 583 1.30 -4.45 30.79
C ALA A 583 0.67 -5.76 30.30
N ALA A 584 -0.57 -5.66 29.80
CA ALA A 584 -1.23 -6.73 29.08
C ALA A 584 -0.62 -6.85 27.67
N LYS A 585 -0.03 -8.02 27.39
CA LYS A 585 0.25 -8.47 26.02
C LYS A 585 -1.07 -8.62 25.29
N VAL A 586 -1.28 -7.85 24.23
CA VAL A 586 -2.37 -8.08 23.27
C VAL A 586 -2.02 -9.34 22.48
N SER A 587 -2.61 -10.46 22.87
CA SER A 587 -2.65 -11.70 22.10
C SER A 587 -3.65 -11.55 20.96
N LYS A 588 -3.19 -11.78 19.72
CA LYS A 588 -4.04 -11.96 18.54
C LYS A 588 -5.12 -13.03 18.82
N PRO A 589 -6.38 -12.84 18.43
CA PRO A 589 -7.37 -13.91 18.48
C PRO A 589 -6.97 -15.03 17.52
N ALA A 590 -7.00 -16.26 18.03
CA ALA A 590 -6.71 -17.48 17.30
C ALA A 590 -7.80 -17.73 16.24
N THR A 591 -7.40 -17.73 14.96
CA THR A 591 -8.16 -18.34 13.87
C THR A 591 -8.18 -19.87 14.06
N PRO A 592 -9.33 -20.56 13.89
CA PRO A 592 -9.35 -22.02 13.91
C PRO A 592 -8.51 -22.59 12.76
N SER A 593 -7.65 -23.54 13.12
CA SER A 593 -6.80 -24.32 12.22
C SER A 593 -7.64 -25.07 11.18
N SER A 594 -7.53 -24.71 9.90
CA SER A 594 -7.77 -25.63 8.79
C SER A 594 -6.43 -26.16 8.28
N ASN A 595 -6.14 -27.41 8.64
CA ASN A 595 -5.12 -28.21 7.98
C ASN A 595 -5.64 -28.56 6.58
N ALA A 596 -5.01 -28.04 5.53
CA ALA A 596 -5.11 -28.59 4.19
C ALA A 596 -3.73 -28.52 3.54
N SER A 597 -3.10 -29.69 3.48
CA SER A 597 -1.85 -29.96 2.77
C SER A 597 -2.07 -29.82 1.26
N ASN A 598 -1.54 -28.77 0.67
CA ASN A 598 -1.55 -28.58 -0.78
C ASN A 598 -0.43 -29.44 -1.41
N LYS A 599 -0.70 -30.74 -1.64
CA LYS A 599 0.12 -31.58 -2.54
C LYS A 599 -0.44 -31.47 -3.95
N LYS A 600 0.29 -30.78 -4.84
CA LYS A 600 0.13 -30.90 -6.28
C LYS A 600 0.78 -32.21 -6.73
N THR A 601 -0.02 -33.18 -7.16
CA THR A 601 0.45 -34.27 -8.02
C THR A 601 0.22 -33.88 -9.47
N ALA A 602 1.29 -33.84 -10.24
CA ALA A 602 1.24 -33.84 -11.70
C ALA A 602 0.72 -35.21 -12.17
N VAL A 603 -0.28 -35.21 -13.05
CA VAL A 603 -0.62 -36.36 -13.89
C VAL A 603 -0.74 -35.85 -15.32
N ASP A 604 0.12 -36.42 -16.15
CA ASP A 604 0.19 -36.32 -17.59
C ASP A 604 -1.01 -37.06 -18.20
N SER A 605 -1.77 -36.43 -19.11
CA SER A 605 -2.67 -37.18 -20.01
C SER A 605 -2.85 -36.48 -21.36
N LYS A 606 -2.41 -37.19 -22.40
CA LYS A 606 -2.59 -36.91 -23.82
C LYS A 606 -4.04 -37.22 -24.26
N LYS A 607 -4.56 -36.38 -25.20
CA LYS A 607 -5.68 -36.58 -26.17
C LYS A 607 -7.15 -36.37 -25.69
N PRO A 608 -8.10 -36.04 -26.60
CA PRO A 608 -8.31 -34.75 -27.25
C PRO A 608 -9.70 -34.14 -26.91
N ALA A 609 -9.87 -32.85 -27.19
CA ALA A 609 -11.08 -32.09 -26.89
C ALA A 609 -12.32 -32.57 -27.68
N GLY A 610 -13.30 -33.13 -26.98
CA GLY A 610 -14.68 -33.27 -27.44
C GLY A 610 -15.49 -32.02 -27.10
N LYS A 611 -16.09 -31.39 -28.12
CA LYS A 611 -17.03 -30.26 -27.97
C LYS A 611 -18.24 -30.69 -27.15
N ILE A 612 -18.48 -30.03 -26.01
CA ILE A 612 -19.80 -30.05 -25.35
C ILE A 612 -20.41 -28.65 -25.46
N VAL A 613 -21.49 -28.58 -26.22
CA VAL A 613 -22.35 -27.41 -26.39
C VAL A 613 -23.23 -27.26 -25.14
N VAL A 614 -23.07 -26.17 -24.39
CA VAL A 614 -23.98 -25.81 -23.30
C VAL A 614 -24.98 -24.78 -23.80
N LYS A 615 -26.25 -25.18 -23.90
CA LYS A 615 -27.40 -24.30 -24.17
C LYS A 615 -27.56 -23.31 -23.00
N ARG A 616 -27.28 -22.03 -23.25
CA ARG A 616 -27.69 -20.92 -22.37
C ARG A 616 -29.17 -20.60 -22.61
N LYS A 617 -29.98 -20.60 -21.54
CA LYS A 617 -31.31 -19.98 -21.52
C LYS A 617 -31.14 -18.46 -21.45
N THR A 618 -31.69 -17.75 -22.43
CA THR A 618 -31.80 -16.28 -22.47
C THR A 618 -32.97 -15.79 -21.61
N PRO A 619 -32.85 -14.67 -20.88
CA PRO A 619 -34.00 -13.98 -20.27
C PRO A 619 -34.85 -13.27 -21.33
N LYS A 620 -36.17 -13.26 -21.13
CA LYS A 620 -37.17 -12.60 -21.97
C LYS A 620 -36.99 -11.08 -21.95
N THR A 621 -36.79 -10.48 -23.12
CA THR A 621 -36.91 -9.04 -23.37
C THR A 621 -38.33 -8.72 -23.84
N ASN A 622 -39.00 -7.77 -23.18
CA ASN A 622 -40.23 -7.15 -23.70
C ASN A 622 -39.89 -6.22 -24.87
N LYS A 623 -40.55 -6.44 -26.01
CA LYS A 623 -40.54 -5.54 -27.18
C LYS A 623 -41.59 -4.42 -27.02
N PRO A 624 -41.35 -3.24 -27.60
CA PRO A 624 -42.41 -2.40 -28.16
C PRO A 624 -42.48 -2.54 -29.69
N THR A 625 -43.71 -2.50 -30.19
CA THR A 625 -44.15 -2.63 -31.59
C THR A 625 -44.02 -1.31 -32.37
N PRO A 626 -43.81 -1.30 -33.70
CA PRO A 626 -43.63 -0.07 -34.48
C PRO A 626 -44.91 0.38 -35.19
N ALA A 627 -45.10 1.69 -35.38
CA ALA A 627 -46.04 2.23 -36.37
C ALA A 627 -45.65 3.62 -36.93
N LYS A 628 -45.32 3.60 -38.23
CA LYS A 628 -45.62 4.52 -39.35
C LYS A 628 -45.66 6.06 -39.18
N LYS A 629 -44.91 6.69 -40.09
CA LYS A 629 -44.98 8.09 -40.57
C LYS A 629 -46.40 8.55 -40.93
N ARG A 630 -46.71 9.82 -40.62
CA ARG A 630 -47.41 10.76 -41.52
C ARG A 630 -47.20 12.22 -41.08
N THR A 631 -47.47 13.10 -42.02
CA THR A 631 -47.03 14.48 -42.25
C THR A 631 -47.82 15.58 -41.52
N SER A 632 -47.20 16.78 -41.48
CA SER A 632 -47.78 18.10 -41.83
C SER A 632 -48.04 19.15 -40.72
N THR A 633 -47.49 20.35 -41.00
CA THR A 633 -48.00 21.73 -40.83
C THR A 633 -48.24 22.38 -39.45
N SER A 634 -47.45 23.44 -39.25
CA SER A 634 -47.77 24.84 -38.88
C SER A 634 -48.89 25.20 -37.89
N GLN A 635 -48.61 26.30 -37.19
CA GLN A 635 -49.47 27.41 -36.73
C GLN A 635 -49.66 27.59 -35.21
N THR A 636 -49.02 28.69 -34.73
CA THR A 636 -49.57 29.78 -33.90
C THR A 636 -50.34 29.48 -32.62
N GLY A 637 -49.89 30.11 -31.53
CA GLY A 637 -50.71 30.33 -30.33
C GLY A 637 -50.00 31.14 -29.24
N ARG A 638 -50.04 32.48 -29.36
CA ARG A 638 -49.90 33.43 -28.23
C ARG A 638 -50.82 33.03 -27.08
N ILE A 639 -50.46 33.34 -25.83
CA ILE A 639 -51.26 34.13 -24.87
C ILE A 639 -50.45 34.42 -23.59
N GLN A 640 -50.42 35.70 -23.22
CA GLN A 640 -49.98 36.29 -21.95
C GLN A 640 -50.84 35.75 -20.77
N ILE A 641 -50.44 35.86 -19.50
CA ILE A 641 -50.92 36.94 -18.60
C ILE A 641 -50.32 36.77 -17.19
N LYS A 642 -49.72 37.88 -16.72
CA LYS A 642 -49.69 38.54 -15.40
C LYS A 642 -49.54 37.77 -14.06
N ARG A 643 -48.45 38.17 -13.38
CA ARG A 643 -48.33 38.68 -12.00
C ARG A 643 -49.62 38.92 -11.18
N ARG A 644 -49.60 38.47 -9.90
CA ARG A 644 -49.93 39.22 -8.64
C ARG A 644 -49.59 38.30 -7.44
N LYS A 645 -48.54 38.56 -6.64
CA LYS A 645 -48.55 39.25 -5.31
C LYS A 645 -49.91 39.40 -4.63
N HIS A 646 -50.15 38.66 -3.55
CA HIS A 646 -50.16 39.12 -2.15
C HIS A 646 -50.63 37.99 -1.21
N GLY A 647 -50.07 37.94 0.01
CA GLY A 647 -50.27 36.93 1.03
C GLY A 647 -48.96 36.67 1.73
#